data_AF-A0A9W9VWS3-F1
#
_entry.id   AF-A0A9W9VWS3-F1
#
_cell.length_a   1.000
_cell.length_b   1.000
_cell.length_c   1.000
_cell.angle_alpha   90.00
_cell.angle_beta   90.00
_cell.angle_gamma   90.00
#
_symmetry.space_group_name_H-M   'P 1'
#
loop_
_entity.id
_entity.type
_entity.pdbx_description
1 polymer ?
#
loop_
_entity_poly.entity_id
_entity_poly.type
_entity_poly.pdbx_seq_one_letter_code
_entity_poly.pdbx_strand_id
1 'polypeptide(L)'
;MCGISQQTKDTLYRNQRKKTKCTGERPICFHCRRNRLACVYEPYSATVNDGGRPAPLSTLANNLNNVELLQRLSTIESRLAELSGQPNRNDNDIPNFSFGDEPSSPLHDTIASQPFPPMRNSPIENSIFPPAPVLRSVIDTYFEHVHNQPYSYFQEISFRQKLESNALPRCLILAVLSSAVRFSAHEYYAGKTREASEKYARESWLSVLADHLTVEDSLNVHVVQTVNLLAVVDYTAGRVSSGWLKIGLAARISQDLHLMTEPEAWLPYSEQEERRRAFWSAYLIDKLISCGKSRPLVILDQDCNLQLPCDEDTFNRGEWKKTNTLDQLLNWNTQIADDPSGFGLVILMASIFGRCTRYVHQNRKSDEIPPWDTKSDFSGINSSLLLLESYSKLSTQKISEIVQQSRHGNTDIDRQQIGHLIFAHTLYHLCHCLLNHPFLMRLRLKPFGSKVPPSFSARALQAGCDHAKQLMDLVRDATESGCRIESSFYAYCIAVAGGIHSLASHLEHQSTARRQSDIMHYFNESVESLERLAKLWVHASNMALRLREFHTMSHRFASLLDPKCLTEELDPSCEEVCWSMIDYAILGADPRKKPLISKTGFSNLPSPSQWALGPEPLGGETPRFDGTSTDIFSGLTPTMRFEIMVPKNELSPWKGVVSGTTAAVLANVLVYPLDIVKTRLQVQVHQHRTKHGNEETDHIRIQDAQYTGAVDAIRKILRQDGISGLYGGLESSIAGTASMNFAYFYWSAAARSVYQHGLEYYGIEDFNSIIKEFGLGAVGGALAQLCTTPIAVIATRQQTRKAGDGKQSMWETMIEIVSSEDGWTGLWRGFKVNLILVINPMITYGVYQWLRGGLVGLKKQVGSIDAFCSYLSPSTKPSTGLTVSNQIPVLGALSKVLATIATHPLIVAKTMLQSKPPPQRRGVAFRGFTEVLLYIIKHEGILRLYKGLIPQIVKGFIVQGLMMMLKERLVFSLIISPLFFIDGDDQDRNPYVDAIFASSTPFLPQTDSQGIT
;
A
#
# COMPACT_ATOMS: atom_id res chain seq x y z
N MET A 1 -13.48 -42.74 -13.98
CA MET A 1 -13.14 -43.50 -15.21
C MET A 1 -11.88 -42.87 -15.76
N CYS A 2 -10.81 -43.64 -16.03
CA CYS A 2 -9.71 -43.11 -16.85
C CYS A 2 -10.24 -42.89 -18.27
N GLY A 3 -10.25 -41.64 -18.71
CA GLY A 3 -10.40 -41.30 -20.12
C GLY A 3 -9.12 -41.70 -20.85
N ILE A 4 -9.27 -42.63 -21.78
CA ILE A 4 -8.26 -42.99 -22.78
C ILE A 4 -8.32 -41.95 -23.90
N SER A 5 -7.16 -41.44 -24.35
CA SER A 5 -7.05 -40.68 -25.60
C SER A 5 -6.95 -41.64 -26.81
N GLN A 6 -7.35 -41.12 -27.96
CA GLN A 6 -7.94 -41.88 -29.05
C GLN A 6 -6.92 -42.25 -30.12
N GLN A 7 -5.88 -43.04 -29.82
CA GLN A 7 -4.98 -43.54 -30.87
C GLN A 7 -4.12 -44.76 -30.46
N THR A 8 -4.75 -45.89 -30.11
CA THR A 8 -4.19 -47.24 -30.30
C THR A 8 -5.31 -48.27 -30.08
N LYS A 9 -6.08 -48.56 -31.14
CA LYS A 9 -7.32 -49.34 -31.03
C LYS A 9 -7.18 -50.84 -31.33
N ASP A 10 -6.00 -51.34 -31.69
CA ASP A 10 -5.92 -52.69 -32.31
C ASP A 10 -5.27 -53.81 -31.46
N THR A 11 -4.83 -53.56 -30.22
CA THR A 11 -4.11 -54.61 -29.46
C THR A 11 -4.75 -55.05 -28.14
N LEU A 12 -5.86 -54.45 -27.70
CA LEU A 12 -6.45 -54.74 -26.37
C LEU A 12 -7.91 -55.18 -26.38
N TYR A 13 -8.34 -55.91 -27.41
CA TYR A 13 -9.65 -56.58 -27.43
C TYR A 13 -9.73 -57.85 -26.56
N ARG A 14 -8.68 -58.21 -25.80
CA ARG A 14 -8.63 -59.52 -25.13
C ARG A 14 -8.87 -59.56 -23.62
N ASN A 15 -8.94 -58.43 -22.91
CA ASN A 15 -8.93 -58.44 -21.43
C ASN A 15 -10.02 -57.62 -20.71
N GLN A 16 -11.18 -57.37 -21.31
CA GLN A 16 -12.37 -56.90 -20.57
C GLN A 16 -13.14 -58.05 -19.89
N ARG A 17 -12.52 -58.79 -18.96
CA ARG A 17 -13.27 -59.83 -18.21
C ARG A 17 -13.18 -59.83 -16.68
N LYS A 18 -12.42 -58.96 -16.00
CA LYS A 18 -12.50 -58.87 -14.53
C LYS A 18 -12.36 -57.43 -14.03
N LYS A 19 -13.44 -56.89 -13.44
CA LYS A 19 -13.50 -55.58 -12.77
C LYS A 19 -12.90 -55.68 -11.36
N THR A 20 -11.58 -55.54 -11.21
CA THR A 20 -10.92 -55.45 -9.89
C THR A 20 -10.17 -54.12 -9.75
N LYS A 21 -10.29 -53.46 -8.59
CA LYS A 21 -9.61 -52.19 -8.26
C LYS A 21 -8.12 -52.43 -7.95
N CYS A 22 -7.25 -51.53 -8.42
CA CYS A 22 -5.81 -51.55 -8.12
C CYS A 22 -5.55 -51.03 -6.69
N THR A 23 -4.60 -51.65 -5.97
CA THR A 23 -4.27 -51.30 -4.57
C THR A 23 -3.20 -50.21 -4.42
N GLY A 24 -2.48 -49.84 -5.48
CA GLY A 24 -1.58 -48.67 -5.49
C GLY A 24 -0.17 -48.84 -4.90
N GLU A 25 0.17 -50.00 -4.33
CA GLU A 25 1.50 -50.28 -3.75
C GLU A 25 2.64 -50.31 -4.80
N ARG A 26 3.76 -49.61 -4.56
CA ARG A 26 4.96 -49.59 -5.45
C ARG A 26 6.07 -50.48 -4.86
N PRO A 27 6.89 -51.17 -5.69
CA PRO A 27 7.03 -51.04 -7.15
C PRO A 27 6.05 -51.87 -7.99
N ILE A 28 5.32 -52.83 -7.40
CA ILE A 28 4.33 -53.67 -8.11
C ILE A 28 3.13 -53.86 -7.18
N CYS A 29 1.91 -53.53 -7.64
CA CYS A 29 0.73 -53.72 -6.81
C CYS A 29 0.44 -55.21 -6.55
N PHE A 30 -0.17 -55.51 -5.40
CA PHE A 30 -0.47 -56.86 -4.96
C PHE A 30 -1.17 -57.74 -6.03
N HIS A 31 -2.10 -57.15 -6.79
CA HIS A 31 -2.88 -57.88 -7.80
C HIS A 31 -2.05 -58.25 -9.04
N CYS A 32 -1.17 -57.36 -9.49
CA CYS A 32 -0.25 -57.61 -10.60
C CYS A 32 0.86 -58.60 -10.19
N ARG A 33 1.36 -58.50 -8.96
CA ARG A 33 2.34 -59.45 -8.39
C ARG A 33 1.78 -60.87 -8.33
N ARG A 34 0.54 -61.03 -7.87
CA ARG A 34 -0.13 -62.35 -7.74
C ARG A 34 -0.41 -63.01 -9.10
N ASN A 35 -0.72 -62.24 -10.13
CA ASN A 35 -1.03 -62.77 -11.46
C ASN A 35 0.18 -62.82 -12.41
N ARG A 36 1.40 -62.52 -11.90
CA ARG A 36 2.64 -62.42 -12.68
C ARG A 36 2.52 -61.50 -13.90
N LEU A 37 1.83 -60.36 -13.72
CA LEU A 37 1.68 -59.33 -14.74
C LEU A 37 2.60 -58.15 -14.41
N ALA A 38 3.20 -57.55 -15.44
CA ALA A 38 4.00 -56.34 -15.29
C ALA A 38 3.11 -55.18 -14.82
N CYS A 39 3.51 -54.52 -13.72
CA CYS A 39 2.81 -53.37 -13.16
C CYS A 39 3.63 -52.12 -13.52
N VAL A 40 3.12 -51.33 -14.47
CA VAL A 40 3.81 -50.15 -14.98
C VAL A 40 3.08 -48.90 -14.48
N TYR A 41 3.80 -48.03 -13.79
CA TYR A 41 3.31 -46.72 -13.35
C TYR A 41 3.84 -45.66 -14.31
N GLU A 42 2.97 -44.80 -14.78
CA GLU A 42 3.38 -43.67 -15.62
C GLU A 42 4.11 -42.63 -14.75
N PRO A 43 5.29 -42.14 -15.16
CA PRO A 43 6.01 -41.11 -14.42
C PRO A 43 5.23 -39.78 -14.47
N TYR A 44 5.31 -39.01 -13.39
CA TYR A 44 4.49 -37.81 -13.12
C TYR A 44 4.67 -36.65 -14.13
N SER A 45 5.55 -36.79 -15.11
CA SER A 45 5.91 -35.75 -16.08
C SER A 45 5.17 -35.84 -17.43
N ALA A 46 4.15 -36.70 -17.58
CA ALA A 46 3.50 -36.98 -18.88
C ALA A 46 2.02 -36.56 -19.02
N THR A 47 1.47 -35.73 -18.12
CA THR A 47 0.13 -35.11 -18.28
C THR A 47 0.15 -33.63 -18.69
N VAL A 48 1.32 -33.10 -19.05
CA VAL A 48 1.45 -31.76 -19.64
C VAL A 48 1.90 -31.92 -21.09
N ASN A 49 1.06 -31.45 -22.01
CA ASN A 49 1.38 -31.33 -23.42
C ASN A 49 2.60 -30.41 -23.58
N ASP A 50 3.74 -30.99 -23.92
CA ASP A 50 4.79 -30.28 -24.62
C ASP A 50 5.14 -31.08 -25.88
N GLY A 51 5.03 -30.42 -27.04
CA GLY A 51 5.12 -31.05 -28.34
C GLY A 51 5.56 -30.06 -29.41
N GLY A 52 6.87 -29.78 -29.45
CA GLY A 52 7.50 -29.00 -30.52
C GLY A 52 9.03 -28.87 -30.39
N ARG A 53 9.74 -29.76 -31.10
CA ARG A 53 11.17 -29.88 -31.49
C ARG A 53 12.08 -28.61 -31.60
N PRO A 54 13.42 -28.79 -31.75
CA PRO A 54 14.50 -28.22 -30.93
C PRO A 54 14.81 -26.73 -31.14
N ALA A 55 15.27 -26.08 -30.08
CA ALA A 55 15.64 -24.66 -30.07
C ALA A 55 16.96 -24.37 -30.80
N PRO A 56 17.01 -23.37 -31.71
CA PRO A 56 18.21 -22.61 -31.99
C PRO A 56 18.30 -21.38 -31.06
N LEU A 57 19.49 -21.15 -30.52
CA LEU A 57 20.06 -19.87 -30.01
C LEU A 57 19.06 -18.71 -29.80
N SER A 58 18.29 -18.73 -28.70
CA SER A 58 17.48 -17.57 -28.28
C SER A 58 17.50 -17.28 -26.77
N THR A 59 18.27 -18.04 -25.99
CA THR A 59 18.39 -17.91 -24.53
C THR A 59 19.13 -16.65 -24.06
N LEU A 60 19.77 -15.91 -24.98
CA LEU A 60 20.48 -14.66 -24.65
C LEU A 60 19.55 -13.42 -24.59
N ALA A 61 18.39 -13.46 -25.23
CA ALA A 61 17.49 -12.30 -25.36
C ALA A 61 16.50 -12.13 -24.18
N ASN A 62 16.17 -13.21 -23.46
CA ASN A 62 15.28 -13.14 -22.30
C ASN A 62 15.97 -12.56 -21.05
N ASN A 63 17.29 -12.68 -20.94
CA ASN A 63 18.05 -12.11 -19.83
C ASN A 63 18.20 -10.57 -19.94
N LEU A 64 18.21 -10.02 -21.16
CA LEU A 64 18.33 -8.57 -21.39
C LEU A 64 17.06 -7.78 -20.98
N ASN A 65 15.86 -8.35 -21.16
CA ASN A 65 14.60 -7.69 -20.80
C ASN A 65 14.37 -7.62 -19.27
N ASN A 66 14.89 -8.58 -18.51
CA ASN A 66 14.83 -8.56 -17.05
C ASN A 66 15.80 -7.52 -16.48
N VAL A 67 17.01 -7.44 -17.02
CA VAL A 67 18.01 -6.42 -16.63
C VAL A 67 17.46 -5.00 -16.85
N GLU A 68 16.78 -4.72 -17.97
CA GLU A 68 16.23 -3.38 -18.22
C GLU A 68 15.04 -3.02 -17.31
N LEU A 69 14.21 -4.00 -16.94
CA LEU A 69 13.09 -3.79 -16.03
C LEU A 69 13.57 -3.49 -14.58
N LEU A 70 14.70 -4.10 -14.20
CA LEU A 70 15.33 -3.94 -12.88
C LEU A 70 16.17 -2.67 -12.84
N GLN A 71 16.76 -2.29 -13.96
CA GLN A 71 17.37 -0.97 -14.14
C GLN A 71 16.31 0.14 -14.07
N ARG A 72 15.06 -0.09 -14.50
CA ARG A 72 13.97 0.89 -14.30
C ARG A 72 13.47 0.96 -12.86
N LEU A 73 13.29 -0.18 -12.18
CA LEU A 73 12.97 -0.22 -10.75
C LEU A 73 14.04 0.48 -9.91
N SER A 74 15.31 0.23 -10.24
CA SER A 74 16.46 0.89 -9.64
C SER A 74 16.48 2.39 -9.78
N THR A 75 16.15 2.87 -10.98
CA THR A 75 16.16 4.29 -11.29
C THR A 75 15.00 4.97 -10.57
N ILE A 76 13.85 4.30 -10.47
CA ILE A 76 12.67 4.79 -9.74
C ILE A 76 12.96 4.89 -8.24
N GLU A 77 13.62 3.89 -7.64
CA GLU A 77 13.98 3.93 -6.22
C GLU A 77 15.14 4.88 -5.93
N SER A 78 16.08 5.05 -6.86
CA SER A 78 17.13 6.07 -6.80
C SER A 78 16.56 7.49 -6.79
N ARG A 79 15.54 7.74 -7.62
CA ARG A 79 14.83 9.02 -7.74
C ARG A 79 13.94 9.27 -6.52
N LEU A 80 13.33 8.22 -5.97
CA LEU A 80 12.58 8.29 -4.69
C LEU A 80 13.51 8.59 -3.51
N ALA A 81 14.74 8.06 -3.51
CA ALA A 81 15.76 8.40 -2.53
C ALA A 81 16.26 9.85 -2.69
N GLU A 82 16.51 10.32 -3.92
CA GLU A 82 16.91 11.71 -4.22
C GLU A 82 15.83 12.74 -3.87
N LEU A 83 14.56 12.47 -4.17
CA LEU A 83 13.42 13.33 -3.82
C LEU A 83 13.18 13.39 -2.30
N SER A 84 13.65 12.40 -1.56
CA SER A 84 13.57 12.40 -0.09
C SER A 84 14.69 13.21 0.59
N GLY A 85 15.76 13.55 -0.14
CA GLY A 85 17.05 13.98 0.41
C GLY A 85 17.49 15.43 0.19
N GLN A 86 16.78 16.30 -0.53
CA GLN A 86 17.28 17.67 -0.77
C GLN A 86 17.19 18.60 0.47
N PRO A 87 18.30 19.20 0.92
CA PRO A 87 18.29 20.39 1.77
C PRO A 87 18.20 21.66 0.91
N ASN A 88 17.30 22.59 1.24
CA ASN A 88 17.26 23.93 0.62
C ASN A 88 18.55 24.70 0.97
N ARG A 89 19.36 24.99 -0.05
CA ARG A 89 20.36 26.08 -0.01
C ARG A 89 19.61 27.40 -0.22
N ASN A 90 19.62 28.25 0.79
CA ASN A 90 19.40 29.69 0.62
C ASN A 90 20.77 30.29 0.26
N ASP A 91 20.88 30.90 -0.91
CA ASP A 91 21.93 31.89 -1.19
C ASP A 91 21.23 33.18 -1.62
N ASN A 92 21.20 34.14 -0.68
CA ASN A 92 21.24 35.55 -1.04
C ASN A 92 22.72 35.87 -1.26
N ASP A 93 23.12 36.28 -2.47
CA ASP A 93 24.07 37.37 -2.66
C ASP A 93 24.08 37.85 -4.13
N ILE A 94 24.26 39.16 -4.25
CA ILE A 94 24.01 40.07 -5.39
C ILE A 94 25.18 40.04 -6.40
N PRO A 95 24.98 40.37 -7.69
CA PRO A 95 25.94 40.10 -8.76
C PRO A 95 26.95 41.24 -8.96
N ASN A 96 28.09 40.92 -9.58
CA ASN A 96 28.94 41.94 -10.20
C ASN A 96 29.33 41.55 -11.64
N PHE A 97 29.02 42.49 -12.54
CA PHE A 97 29.38 42.56 -13.96
C PHE A 97 30.89 42.80 -14.15
N SER A 98 31.47 42.33 -15.27
CA SER A 98 32.13 43.19 -16.28
C SER A 98 32.80 42.40 -17.43
N PHE A 99 32.83 43.06 -18.59
CA PHE A 99 33.21 42.68 -19.95
C PHE A 99 34.73 42.67 -20.26
N GLY A 100 35.14 42.00 -21.35
CA GLY A 100 36.13 42.57 -22.31
C GLY A 100 37.37 41.75 -22.70
N ASP A 101 37.34 41.16 -23.90
CA ASP A 101 38.31 41.16 -25.02
C ASP A 101 39.82 40.82 -24.88
N GLU A 102 40.20 39.66 -25.46
CA GLU A 102 41.07 39.45 -26.64
C GLU A 102 42.60 39.83 -26.65
N PRO A 103 43.43 39.43 -27.67
CA PRO A 103 44.53 38.46 -27.52
C PRO A 103 45.92 38.95 -28.00
N SER A 104 47.01 38.17 -27.81
CA SER A 104 48.15 38.01 -28.77
C SER A 104 49.40 37.34 -28.16
N SER A 105 50.22 36.79 -29.05
CA SER A 105 51.23 35.72 -28.91
C SER A 105 52.68 36.27 -29.07
N PRO A 106 53.69 35.52 -29.59
CA PRO A 106 54.69 34.71 -28.86
C PRO A 106 56.18 35.15 -29.09
N LEU A 107 57.15 34.52 -28.40
CA LEU A 107 58.39 33.88 -28.93
C LEU A 107 59.64 33.92 -28.00
N HIS A 108 60.22 32.72 -27.85
CA HIS A 108 61.63 32.30 -27.64
C HIS A 108 62.39 32.77 -26.39
N ASP A 109 62.67 31.89 -25.42
CA ASP A 109 63.59 30.73 -25.37
C ASP A 109 64.97 31.10 -24.82
N THR A 110 65.28 30.65 -23.60
CA THR A 110 66.58 30.02 -23.30
C THR A 110 66.44 29.04 -22.14
N ILE A 111 66.98 27.85 -22.39
CA ILE A 111 66.88 26.60 -21.64
C ILE A 111 67.80 26.59 -20.42
N ALA A 112 67.27 26.21 -19.24
CA ALA A 112 67.89 25.27 -18.30
C ALA A 112 66.95 24.84 -17.16
N SER A 113 66.76 23.53 -17.03
CA SER A 113 66.30 22.75 -15.87
C SER A 113 64.80 22.73 -15.46
N GLN A 114 64.26 21.50 -15.49
CA GLN A 114 62.95 20.96 -15.06
C GLN A 114 61.76 21.10 -16.03
N PRO A 115 61.11 19.95 -16.38
CA PRO A 115 59.71 19.81 -15.99
C PRO A 115 59.24 18.37 -15.65
N PHE A 116 58.37 18.32 -14.63
CA PHE A 116 57.12 17.55 -14.48
C PHE A 116 56.98 16.14 -15.07
N PRO A 117 56.59 15.12 -14.27
CA PRO A 117 56.06 13.89 -14.82
C PRO A 117 54.69 14.17 -15.48
N PRO A 118 54.37 13.46 -16.58
CA PRO A 118 53.28 13.82 -17.47
C PRO A 118 51.92 13.59 -16.80
N MET A 119 50.99 14.53 -17.00
CA MET A 119 49.56 14.25 -16.98
C MET A 119 49.31 13.08 -17.93
N ARG A 120 49.17 11.89 -17.35
CA ARG A 120 48.73 10.70 -18.06
C ARG A 120 47.22 10.67 -17.92
N ASN A 121 46.55 10.99 -19.03
CA ASN A 121 45.16 10.67 -19.34
C ASN A 121 44.58 9.65 -18.38
N SER A 122 43.67 10.07 -17.49
CA SER A 122 42.93 9.17 -16.61
C SER A 122 42.08 8.22 -17.47
N PRO A 123 42.41 6.94 -17.57
CA PRO A 123 41.51 5.97 -18.15
C PRO A 123 40.60 5.48 -17.02
N ILE A 124 39.28 5.55 -17.24
CA ILE A 124 38.24 4.80 -16.50
C ILE A 124 37.74 5.46 -15.19
N GLU A 125 36.96 6.54 -15.31
CA GLU A 125 35.84 6.79 -14.37
C GLU A 125 34.66 5.90 -14.76
N ASN A 126 34.72 4.61 -14.44
CA ASN A 126 33.60 3.67 -14.61
C ASN A 126 33.62 2.46 -13.63
N SER A 127 34.46 2.48 -12.58
CA SER A 127 34.41 1.42 -11.55
C SER A 127 33.47 1.80 -10.41
N ILE A 128 32.49 0.92 -10.14
CA ILE A 128 31.49 1.12 -9.09
C ILE A 128 32.10 0.90 -7.69
N PHE A 129 33.20 0.15 -7.60
CA PHE A 129 33.97 -0.05 -6.38
C PHE A 129 35.09 1.00 -6.22
N PRO A 130 35.39 1.41 -4.97
CA PRO A 130 36.54 2.27 -4.68
C PRO A 130 37.86 1.49 -4.89
N PRO A 131 39.01 2.18 -4.97
CA PRO A 131 40.31 1.53 -5.08
C PRO A 131 40.54 0.51 -3.95
N ALA A 132 41.23 -0.59 -4.26
CA ALA A 132 41.48 -1.68 -3.31
C ALA A 132 41.98 -1.26 -1.90
N PRO A 133 42.90 -0.27 -1.72
CA PRO A 133 43.28 0.16 -0.37
C PRO A 133 42.13 0.85 0.38
N VAL A 134 41.32 1.64 -0.33
CA VAL A 134 40.13 2.30 0.24
C VAL A 134 39.07 1.27 0.61
N LEU A 135 38.85 0.26 -0.24
CA LEU A 135 37.92 -0.84 0.02
C LEU A 135 38.29 -1.58 1.31
N ARG A 136 39.56 -1.95 1.50
CA ARG A 136 40.03 -2.63 2.72
C ARG A 136 39.82 -1.77 3.97
N SER A 137 40.21 -0.49 3.90
CA SER A 137 40.04 0.45 5.02
C SER A 137 38.58 0.62 5.45
N VAL A 138 37.63 0.67 4.50
CA VAL A 138 36.20 0.75 4.85
C VAL A 138 35.67 -0.58 5.42
N ILE A 139 36.20 -1.73 4.98
CA ILE A 139 35.84 -3.03 5.57
C ILE A 139 36.37 -3.15 6.99
N ASP A 140 37.58 -2.65 7.27
CA ASP A 140 38.10 -2.54 8.64
C ASP A 140 37.17 -1.66 9.49
N THR A 141 36.74 -0.53 8.92
CA THR A 141 35.77 0.36 9.56
C THR A 141 34.43 -0.36 9.86
N TYR A 142 33.97 -1.25 8.98
CA TYR A 142 32.74 -2.03 9.20
C TYR A 142 32.86 -2.94 10.43
N PHE A 143 33.93 -3.73 10.52
CA PHE A 143 34.12 -4.65 11.64
C PHE A 143 34.44 -3.94 12.96
N GLU A 144 34.98 -2.72 12.89
CA GLU A 144 35.25 -1.89 14.07
C GLU A 144 34.00 -1.14 14.60
N HIS A 145 33.13 -0.63 13.72
CA HIS A 145 32.04 0.28 14.10
C HIS A 145 30.62 -0.26 13.90
N VAL A 146 30.42 -1.20 12.99
CA VAL A 146 29.06 -1.63 12.56
C VAL A 146 28.74 -3.06 12.97
N HIS A 147 29.70 -3.97 12.82
CA HIS A 147 29.51 -5.37 13.19
C HIS A 147 29.30 -5.52 14.70
N ASN A 148 28.36 -6.36 15.11
CA ASN A 148 27.99 -6.61 16.51
C ASN A 148 27.49 -5.36 17.27
N GLN A 149 26.93 -4.37 16.55
CA GLN A 149 26.42 -3.10 17.10
C GLN A 149 25.02 -2.73 16.58
N PRO A 150 23.93 -3.44 16.93
CA PRO A 150 23.86 -4.72 17.65
C PRO A 150 23.69 -5.91 16.71
N TYR A 151 23.86 -5.71 15.40
CA TYR A 151 23.56 -6.72 14.39
C TYR A 151 24.81 -7.54 14.07
N SER A 152 24.67 -8.87 14.10
CA SER A 152 25.74 -9.82 13.78
C SER A 152 25.41 -10.63 12.54
N TYR A 153 26.30 -10.65 11.55
CA TYR A 153 26.05 -11.32 10.26
C TYR A 153 27.16 -12.25 9.79
N PHE A 154 28.43 -11.88 10.01
CA PHE A 154 29.57 -12.50 9.34
C PHE A 154 30.62 -12.94 10.35
N GLN A 155 31.34 -14.01 10.04
CA GLN A 155 32.63 -14.28 10.68
C GLN A 155 33.71 -13.47 9.95
N GLU A 156 34.44 -12.60 10.64
CA GLU A 156 35.37 -11.65 10.01
C GLU A 156 36.43 -12.35 9.14
N ILE A 157 37.04 -13.42 9.65
CA ILE A 157 38.08 -14.18 8.95
C ILE A 157 37.53 -14.77 7.64
N SER A 158 36.37 -15.43 7.71
CA SER A 158 35.67 -16.00 6.57
C SER A 158 35.30 -14.94 5.54
N PHE A 159 34.79 -13.79 6.00
CA PHE A 159 34.42 -12.67 5.13
C PHE A 159 35.63 -12.13 4.36
N ARG A 160 36.75 -11.89 5.04
CA ARG A 160 37.99 -11.40 4.41
C ARG A 160 38.56 -12.38 3.40
N GLN A 161 38.59 -13.68 3.72
CA GLN A 161 39.02 -14.72 2.79
C GLN A 161 38.12 -14.82 1.55
N LYS A 162 36.80 -14.74 1.73
CA LYS A 162 35.82 -14.73 0.62
C LYS A 162 35.96 -13.45 -0.23
N LEU A 163 36.35 -12.32 0.37
CA LEU A 163 36.63 -11.08 -0.37
C LEU A 163 37.87 -11.23 -1.25
N GLU A 164 38.97 -11.75 -0.71
CA GLU A 164 40.24 -11.91 -1.45
C GLU A 164 40.13 -12.92 -2.59
N SER A 165 39.33 -13.97 -2.40
CA SER A 165 39.03 -14.98 -3.42
C SER A 165 37.96 -14.54 -4.44
N ASN A 166 37.43 -13.31 -4.34
CA ASN A 166 36.31 -12.80 -5.14
C ASN A 166 35.04 -13.69 -5.10
N ALA A 167 34.81 -14.37 -3.97
CA ALA A 167 33.66 -15.24 -3.75
C ALA A 167 32.43 -14.51 -3.18
N LEU A 168 32.59 -13.28 -2.67
CA LEU A 168 31.46 -12.50 -2.13
C LEU A 168 30.62 -11.86 -3.23
N PRO A 169 29.27 -11.90 -3.11
CA PRO A 169 28.40 -11.26 -4.08
C PRO A 169 28.51 -9.73 -4.01
N ARG A 170 28.41 -9.09 -5.19
CA ARG A 170 28.55 -7.63 -5.33
C ARG A 170 27.54 -6.86 -4.46
N CYS A 171 26.31 -7.32 -4.39
CA CYS A 171 25.26 -6.69 -3.59
C CYS A 171 25.66 -6.56 -2.11
N LEU A 172 26.27 -7.62 -1.54
CA LEU A 172 26.69 -7.67 -0.15
C LEU A 172 27.85 -6.72 0.14
N ILE A 173 28.88 -6.70 -0.71
CA ILE A 173 30.03 -5.78 -0.55
C ILE A 173 29.55 -4.33 -0.54
N LEU A 174 28.66 -3.96 -1.47
CA LEU A 174 28.11 -2.61 -1.57
C LEU A 174 27.24 -2.24 -0.36
N ALA A 175 26.47 -3.19 0.20
CA ALA A 175 25.70 -2.94 1.42
C ALA A 175 26.61 -2.73 2.65
N VAL A 176 27.69 -3.51 2.77
CA VAL A 176 28.71 -3.34 3.82
C VAL A 176 29.37 -1.97 3.72
N LEU A 177 29.80 -1.57 2.52
CA LEU A 177 30.35 -0.23 2.27
C LEU A 177 29.35 0.87 2.63
N SER A 178 28.10 0.75 2.17
CA SER A 178 27.03 1.71 2.46
C SER A 178 26.83 1.95 3.96
N SER A 179 26.91 0.89 4.77
CA SER A 179 26.76 0.97 6.22
C SER A 179 27.98 1.59 6.90
N ALA A 180 29.19 1.25 6.45
CA ALA A 180 30.45 1.63 7.12
C ALA A 180 31.03 2.99 6.70
N VAL A 181 30.80 3.47 5.47
CA VAL A 181 31.42 4.70 4.95
C VAL A 181 31.16 5.93 5.83
N ARG A 182 30.05 5.97 6.57
CA ARG A 182 29.74 7.06 7.51
C ARG A 182 30.76 7.21 8.65
N PHE A 183 31.48 6.14 8.98
CA PHE A 183 32.50 6.10 10.02
C PHE A 183 33.92 6.21 9.46
N SER A 184 34.08 6.26 8.12
CA SER A 184 35.40 6.24 7.50
C SER A 184 36.12 7.57 7.67
N ALA A 185 37.34 7.51 8.21
CA ALA A 185 38.26 8.65 8.28
C ALA A 185 39.14 8.81 7.02
N HIS A 186 38.93 7.98 6.00
CA HIS A 186 39.77 7.95 4.80
C HIS A 186 39.53 9.19 3.92
N GLU A 187 40.60 9.89 3.50
CA GLU A 187 40.53 11.16 2.74
C GLU A 187 39.66 11.08 1.48
N TYR A 188 39.66 9.91 0.82
CA TYR A 188 38.80 9.60 -0.32
C TYR A 188 37.31 9.98 -0.15
N TYR A 189 36.75 9.88 1.07
CA TYR A 189 35.35 10.23 1.34
C TYR A 189 35.16 11.56 2.08
N ALA A 190 36.21 12.37 2.25
CA ALA A 190 36.15 13.62 2.99
C ALA A 190 35.02 14.53 2.45
N GLY A 191 34.08 14.88 3.33
CA GLY A 191 32.90 15.70 2.99
C GLY A 191 31.83 15.03 2.12
N LYS A 192 32.02 13.78 1.69
CA LYS A 192 31.15 13.06 0.74
C LYS A 192 30.62 11.71 1.27
N THR A 193 30.80 11.41 2.56
CA THR A 193 30.41 10.12 3.17
C THR A 193 28.93 9.81 2.99
N ARG A 194 28.04 10.80 3.13
CA ARG A 194 26.59 10.64 2.94
C ARG A 194 26.22 10.28 1.50
N GLU A 195 26.73 11.03 0.52
CA GLU A 195 26.48 10.78 -0.89
C GLU A 195 27.01 9.40 -1.31
N ALA A 196 28.19 9.02 -0.82
CA ALA A 196 28.77 7.71 -1.06
C ALA A 196 27.94 6.58 -0.44
N SER A 197 27.45 6.74 0.80
CA SER A 197 26.55 5.78 1.44
C SER A 197 25.28 5.57 0.62
N GLU A 198 24.62 6.65 0.18
CA GLU A 198 23.40 6.56 -0.65
C GLU A 198 23.68 5.92 -2.02
N LYS A 199 24.82 6.23 -2.65
CA LYS A 199 25.25 5.62 -3.91
C LYS A 199 25.44 4.11 -3.76
N TYR A 200 26.17 3.67 -2.73
CA TYR A 200 26.42 2.24 -2.49
C TYR A 200 25.13 1.50 -2.12
N ALA A 201 24.27 2.09 -1.28
CA ALA A 201 22.97 1.51 -0.92
C ALA A 201 22.11 1.24 -2.16
N ARG A 202 22.03 2.25 -3.03
CA ARG A 202 21.30 2.17 -4.29
C ARG A 202 21.86 1.05 -5.14
N GLU A 203 23.14 1.11 -5.53
CA GLU A 203 23.78 0.10 -6.39
C GLU A 203 23.66 -1.34 -5.84
N SER A 204 23.76 -1.50 -4.52
CA SER A 204 23.54 -2.77 -3.84
C SER A 204 22.12 -3.29 -4.06
N TRP A 205 21.11 -2.44 -3.84
CA TRP A 205 19.71 -2.79 -4.03
C TRP A 205 19.38 -3.18 -5.47
N LEU A 206 20.02 -2.54 -6.45
CA LEU A 206 19.79 -2.85 -7.87
C LEU A 206 20.33 -4.22 -8.22
N SER A 207 21.48 -4.57 -7.65
CA SER A 207 22.06 -5.91 -7.80
C SER A 207 21.20 -6.97 -7.10
N VAL A 208 20.60 -6.68 -5.93
CA VAL A 208 19.61 -7.59 -5.31
C VAL A 208 18.42 -7.85 -6.24
N LEU A 209 17.83 -6.78 -6.78
CA LEU A 209 16.72 -6.89 -7.70
C LEU A 209 17.11 -7.67 -8.97
N ALA A 210 18.22 -7.26 -9.61
CA ALA A 210 18.70 -7.79 -10.88
C ALA A 210 19.12 -9.27 -10.82
N ASP A 211 19.90 -9.60 -9.80
CA ASP A 211 20.66 -10.84 -9.78
C ASP A 211 19.99 -11.92 -8.92
N HIS A 212 19.11 -11.53 -7.97
CA HIS A 212 18.55 -12.45 -6.97
C HIS A 212 17.02 -12.52 -6.89
N LEU A 213 16.29 -11.47 -7.31
CA LEU A 213 14.82 -11.47 -7.22
C LEU A 213 14.11 -11.80 -8.54
N THR A 214 14.83 -11.79 -9.67
CA THR A 214 14.26 -12.14 -10.99
C THR A 214 14.77 -13.45 -11.58
N VAL A 215 15.79 -14.04 -10.96
CA VAL A 215 16.36 -15.32 -11.40
C VAL A 215 15.81 -16.41 -10.48
N GLU A 216 15.23 -17.47 -11.05
CA GLU A 216 14.73 -18.62 -10.29
C GLU A 216 15.88 -19.27 -9.48
N ASP A 217 15.58 -19.72 -8.25
CA ASP A 217 16.51 -20.41 -7.33
C ASP A 217 17.83 -19.67 -6.98
N SER A 218 17.84 -18.34 -7.06
CA SER A 218 19.04 -17.51 -6.80
C SER A 218 19.12 -16.92 -5.39
N LEU A 219 18.13 -17.17 -4.54
CA LEU A 219 18.06 -16.68 -3.16
C LEU A 219 19.05 -17.42 -2.26
N ASN A 220 19.78 -16.65 -1.44
CA ASN A 220 20.83 -17.16 -0.55
C ASN A 220 20.88 -16.34 0.74
N VAL A 221 21.60 -16.84 1.76
CA VAL A 221 21.78 -16.15 3.05
C VAL A 221 22.36 -14.74 2.88
N HIS A 222 23.24 -14.53 1.88
CA HIS A 222 23.81 -13.24 1.55
C HIS A 222 22.77 -12.20 1.13
N VAL A 223 21.65 -12.62 0.53
CA VAL A 223 20.56 -11.72 0.15
C VAL A 223 19.87 -11.20 1.41
N VAL A 224 19.60 -12.07 2.39
CA VAL A 224 19.04 -11.67 3.70
C VAL A 224 19.97 -10.69 4.41
N GLN A 225 21.26 -11.01 4.48
CA GLN A 225 22.29 -10.14 5.07
C GLN A 225 22.32 -8.76 4.37
N THR A 226 22.29 -8.73 3.04
CA THR A 226 22.28 -7.51 2.23
C THR A 226 21.04 -6.66 2.48
N VAL A 227 19.85 -7.26 2.36
CA VAL A 227 18.57 -6.53 2.51
C VAL A 227 18.40 -6.01 3.93
N ASN A 228 18.84 -6.74 4.95
CA ASN A 228 18.85 -6.27 6.34
C ASN A 228 19.73 -5.03 6.53
N LEU A 229 20.98 -5.05 6.03
CA LEU A 229 21.88 -3.89 6.11
C LEU A 229 21.27 -2.67 5.40
N LEU A 230 20.71 -2.86 4.20
CA LEU A 230 20.07 -1.78 3.44
C LEU A 230 18.84 -1.22 4.14
N ALA A 231 18.06 -2.07 4.82
CA ALA A 231 16.91 -1.63 5.57
C ALA A 231 17.30 -0.71 6.74
N VAL A 232 18.38 -1.03 7.46
CA VAL A 232 18.94 -0.15 8.51
C VAL A 232 19.41 1.18 7.91
N VAL A 233 20.11 1.15 6.77
CA VAL A 233 20.56 2.36 6.08
C VAL A 233 19.39 3.26 5.68
N ASP A 234 18.33 2.69 5.08
CA ASP A 234 17.16 3.45 4.65
C ASP A 234 16.37 4.00 5.83
N TYR A 235 16.16 3.19 6.86
CA TYR A 235 15.42 3.62 8.05
C TYR A 235 16.14 4.79 8.75
N THR A 236 17.46 4.67 8.95
CA THR A 236 18.27 5.68 9.64
C THR A 236 18.49 6.95 8.83
N ALA A 237 18.29 6.91 7.51
CA ALA A 237 18.24 8.06 6.63
C ALA A 237 16.87 8.77 6.62
N GLY A 238 15.89 8.28 7.39
CA GLY A 238 14.53 8.82 7.45
C GLY A 238 13.58 8.26 6.39
N ARG A 239 14.01 7.29 5.57
CA ARG A 239 13.17 6.57 4.59
C ARG A 239 12.46 5.38 5.23
N VAL A 240 11.74 5.66 6.33
CA VAL A 240 11.10 4.67 7.22
C VAL A 240 10.27 3.63 6.45
N SER A 241 9.42 4.04 5.50
CA SER A 241 8.59 3.10 4.73
C SER A 241 9.41 2.16 3.86
N SER A 242 10.51 2.64 3.26
CA SER A 242 11.39 1.81 2.43
C SER A 242 12.15 0.80 3.28
N GLY A 243 12.68 1.24 4.42
CA GLY A 243 13.32 0.36 5.40
C GLY A 243 12.38 -0.73 5.90
N TRP A 244 11.15 -0.37 6.29
CA TRP A 244 10.15 -1.32 6.77
C TRP A 244 9.77 -2.37 5.71
N LEU A 245 9.59 -1.97 4.45
CA LEU A 245 9.33 -2.91 3.35
C LEU A 245 10.50 -3.86 3.10
N LYS A 246 11.75 -3.37 3.18
CA LYS A 246 12.94 -4.21 3.05
C LYS A 246 13.06 -5.24 4.17
N ILE A 247 12.70 -4.89 5.42
CA ILE A 247 12.62 -5.88 6.50
C ILE A 247 11.53 -6.91 6.25
N GLY A 248 10.35 -6.49 5.78
CA GLY A 248 9.30 -7.42 5.39
C GLY A 248 9.77 -8.40 4.31
N LEU A 249 10.53 -7.91 3.32
CA LEU A 249 11.15 -8.75 2.30
C LEU A 249 12.22 -9.70 2.90
N ALA A 250 13.12 -9.20 3.74
CA ALA A 250 14.17 -10.01 4.38
C ALA A 250 13.58 -11.13 5.24
N ALA A 251 12.48 -10.86 5.96
CA ALA A 251 11.74 -11.85 6.73
C ALA A 251 11.15 -12.94 5.82
N ARG A 252 10.57 -12.57 4.66
CA ARG A 252 10.06 -13.54 3.68
C ARG A 252 11.15 -14.38 3.04
N ILE A 253 12.30 -13.77 2.70
CA ILE A 253 13.45 -14.52 2.18
C ILE A 253 14.00 -15.47 3.24
N SER A 254 14.06 -15.06 4.51
CA SER A 254 14.49 -15.93 5.61
C SER A 254 13.56 -17.13 5.81
N GLN A 255 12.25 -16.93 5.65
CA GLN A 255 11.24 -17.99 5.70
C GLN A 255 11.40 -18.97 4.52
N ASP A 256 11.59 -18.46 3.31
CA ASP A 256 11.80 -19.25 2.09
C ASP A 256 13.07 -20.13 2.19
N LEU A 257 14.15 -19.57 2.73
CA LEU A 257 15.41 -20.27 2.99
C LEU A 257 15.39 -21.15 4.25
N HIS A 258 14.26 -21.25 4.95
CA HIS A 258 14.09 -22.04 6.17
C HIS A 258 15.11 -21.68 7.28
N LEU A 259 15.54 -20.42 7.36
CA LEU A 259 16.53 -19.98 8.36
C LEU A 259 15.99 -19.96 9.79
N MET A 260 14.68 -20.19 9.97
CA MET A 260 14.00 -20.27 11.28
C MET A 260 14.14 -21.66 11.93
N THR A 261 14.79 -22.60 11.25
CA THR A 261 15.06 -23.97 11.69
C THR A 261 16.55 -24.25 11.65
N GLU A 262 17.01 -25.23 12.44
CA GLU A 262 18.44 -25.54 12.50
C GLU A 262 19.04 -25.86 11.12
N PRO A 263 20.21 -25.28 10.81
CA PRO A 263 20.89 -25.53 9.54
C PRO A 263 21.33 -26.99 9.43
N GLU A 264 21.49 -27.44 8.18
CA GLU A 264 21.83 -28.83 7.89
C GLU A 264 23.20 -29.21 8.45
N ALA A 265 23.28 -30.40 9.07
CA ALA A 265 24.46 -30.83 9.83
C ALA A 265 25.73 -31.04 8.99
N TRP A 266 25.61 -31.13 7.66
CA TRP A 266 26.76 -31.30 6.75
C TRP A 266 27.47 -29.98 6.44
N LEU A 267 26.86 -28.83 6.73
CA LEU A 267 27.49 -27.52 6.57
C LEU A 267 28.60 -27.33 7.61
N PRO A 268 29.69 -26.60 7.27
CA PRO A 268 30.70 -26.20 8.25
C PRO A 268 30.06 -25.44 9.42
N TYR A 269 30.59 -25.63 10.63
CA TYR A 269 30.02 -25.01 11.83
C TYR A 269 29.99 -23.48 11.78
N SER A 270 30.99 -22.85 11.17
CA SER A 270 31.00 -21.41 10.93
C SER A 270 29.86 -20.96 10.01
N GLU A 271 29.52 -21.72 8.97
CA GLU A 271 28.41 -21.39 8.07
C GLU A 271 27.05 -21.63 8.75
N GLN A 272 26.93 -22.68 9.54
CA GLN A 272 25.73 -22.91 10.37
C GLN A 272 25.47 -21.69 11.27
N GLU A 273 26.50 -21.18 11.92
CA GLU A 273 26.38 -20.03 12.81
C GLU A 273 26.15 -18.70 12.07
N GLU A 274 26.77 -18.49 10.90
CA GLU A 274 26.45 -17.34 10.03
C GLU A 274 24.96 -17.33 9.63
N ARG A 275 24.37 -18.49 9.34
CA ARG A 275 22.92 -18.62 9.06
C ARG A 275 22.07 -18.29 10.28
N ARG A 276 22.44 -18.77 11.47
CA ARG A 276 21.74 -18.44 12.73
C ARG A 276 21.77 -16.94 12.99
N ARG A 277 22.95 -16.33 12.91
CA ARG A 277 23.15 -14.90 13.17
C ARG A 277 22.45 -14.02 12.13
N ALA A 278 22.44 -14.42 10.85
CA ALA A 278 21.69 -13.72 9.82
C ALA A 278 20.18 -13.69 10.10
N PHE A 279 19.60 -14.81 10.51
CA PHE A 279 18.19 -14.88 10.91
C PHE A 279 17.91 -14.06 12.18
N TRP A 280 18.70 -14.25 13.24
CA TRP A 280 18.50 -13.54 14.50
C TRP A 280 18.70 -12.02 14.37
N SER A 281 19.58 -11.57 13.48
CA SER A 281 19.69 -10.15 13.12
C SER A 281 18.45 -9.64 12.35
N ALA A 282 17.87 -10.45 11.45
CA ALA A 282 16.60 -10.11 10.79
C ALA A 282 15.46 -10.00 11.81
N TYR A 283 15.38 -10.96 12.73
CA TYR A 283 14.43 -10.98 13.85
C TYR A 283 14.58 -9.75 14.75
N LEU A 284 15.81 -9.41 15.13
CA LEU A 284 16.09 -8.22 15.94
C LEU A 284 15.61 -6.95 15.25
N ILE A 285 15.95 -6.75 13.97
CA ILE A 285 15.55 -5.54 13.25
C ILE A 285 14.02 -5.45 13.11
N ASP A 286 13.32 -6.56 12.84
CA ASP A 286 11.83 -6.59 12.79
C ASP A 286 11.22 -6.07 14.10
N LYS A 287 11.79 -6.46 15.26
CA LYS A 287 11.34 -6.00 16.59
C LYS A 287 11.62 -4.53 16.83
N LEU A 288 12.80 -4.03 16.44
CA LEU A 288 13.21 -2.65 16.65
C LEU A 288 12.44 -1.66 15.74
N ILE A 289 12.35 -1.96 14.44
CA ILE A 289 11.74 -1.06 13.44
C ILE A 289 10.21 -1.01 13.54
N SER A 290 9.59 -2.08 14.05
CA SER A 290 8.13 -2.16 14.24
C SER A 290 7.63 -1.47 15.52
N CYS A 291 8.51 -0.75 16.23
CA CYS A 291 8.14 0.08 17.39
C CYS A 291 7.34 1.33 16.95
N GLY A 292 6.04 1.17 16.67
CA GLY A 292 5.16 2.27 16.29
C GLY A 292 3.72 1.84 16.01
N LYS A 293 2.83 2.83 15.85
CA LYS A 293 1.42 2.58 15.49
C LYS A 293 1.34 1.95 14.10
N SER A 294 0.46 0.95 13.96
CA SER A 294 0.17 0.30 12.66
C SER A 294 1.38 -0.39 11.99
N ARG A 295 2.36 -0.84 12.78
CA ARG A 295 3.52 -1.63 12.34
C ARG A 295 3.52 -3.01 13.03
N PRO A 296 2.77 -3.99 12.50
CA PRO A 296 2.78 -5.33 13.09
C PRO A 296 4.12 -6.03 12.83
N LEU A 297 4.55 -6.83 13.79
CA LEU A 297 5.73 -7.70 13.69
C LEU A 297 5.51 -8.78 12.62
N VAL A 298 6.53 -9.04 11.80
CA VAL A 298 6.46 -10.06 10.74
C VAL A 298 6.89 -11.43 11.25
N ILE A 299 7.91 -11.48 12.12
CA ILE A 299 8.44 -12.73 12.67
C ILE A 299 7.91 -12.91 14.09
N LEU A 300 7.18 -13.99 14.36
CA LEU A 300 6.65 -14.25 15.70
C LEU A 300 7.57 -15.23 16.46
N ASP A 301 7.64 -15.07 17.78
CA ASP A 301 8.52 -15.87 18.65
C ASP A 301 8.20 -17.37 18.54
N GLN A 302 6.91 -17.72 18.44
CA GLN A 302 6.41 -19.08 18.28
C GLN A 302 6.83 -19.77 16.97
N ASP A 303 7.20 -18.99 15.95
CA ASP A 303 7.62 -19.53 14.65
C ASP A 303 9.15 -19.79 14.61
N CYS A 304 9.87 -19.43 15.68
CA CYS A 304 11.32 -19.52 15.78
C CYS A 304 11.75 -20.82 16.47
N ASN A 305 12.14 -21.83 15.70
CA ASN A 305 12.61 -23.14 16.19
C ASN A 305 14.14 -23.26 16.17
N LEU A 306 14.84 -22.13 16.29
CA LEU A 306 16.29 -22.02 16.15
C LEU A 306 16.98 -21.84 17.51
N GLN A 307 18.18 -22.39 17.64
CA GLN A 307 19.08 -22.13 18.75
C GLN A 307 19.55 -20.67 18.74
N LEU A 308 19.75 -20.10 19.93
CA LEU A 308 20.31 -18.76 20.06
C LEU A 308 21.80 -18.73 19.64
N PRO A 309 22.33 -17.58 19.19
CA PRO A 309 23.72 -17.46 18.75
C PRO A 309 24.73 -17.86 19.85
N CYS A 310 25.84 -18.49 19.46
CA CYS A 310 26.92 -18.82 20.40
C CYS A 310 27.75 -17.57 20.76
N ASP A 311 28.67 -17.70 21.72
CA ASP A 311 29.62 -16.64 22.09
C ASP A 311 30.60 -16.30 20.94
N GLU A 312 31.09 -15.06 20.92
CA GLU A 312 31.99 -14.56 19.87
C GLU A 312 33.28 -15.38 19.77
N ASP A 313 33.84 -15.81 20.91
CA ASP A 313 35.05 -16.63 20.95
C ASP A 313 34.88 -17.97 20.24
N THR A 314 33.78 -18.68 20.54
CA THR A 314 33.43 -19.93 19.86
C THR A 314 33.16 -19.72 18.38
N PHE A 315 32.45 -18.65 18.02
CA PHE A 315 32.19 -18.30 16.62
C PHE A 315 33.47 -18.00 15.86
N ASN A 316 34.40 -17.24 16.44
CA ASN A 316 35.68 -16.89 15.85
C ASN A 316 36.59 -18.10 15.64
N ARG A 317 36.56 -19.08 16.55
CA ARG A 317 37.27 -20.37 16.39
C ARG A 317 36.61 -21.32 15.38
N GLY A 318 35.37 -21.06 14.97
CA GLY A 318 34.60 -21.95 14.10
C GLY A 318 34.21 -23.27 14.76
N GLU A 319 34.07 -23.27 16.09
CA GLU A 319 33.70 -24.43 16.88
C GLU A 319 32.17 -24.56 17.00
N TRP A 320 31.70 -25.79 17.14
CA TRP A 320 30.27 -26.03 17.40
C TRP A 320 29.98 -25.96 18.90
N LYS A 321 28.92 -25.24 19.27
CA LYS A 321 28.39 -25.18 20.63
C LYS A 321 26.87 -25.27 20.60
N LYS A 322 26.31 -26.15 21.43
CA LYS A 322 24.87 -26.23 21.64
C LYS A 322 24.43 -25.10 22.55
N THR A 323 23.38 -24.38 22.18
CA THR A 323 22.81 -23.27 22.94
C THR A 323 21.31 -23.48 23.15
N ASN A 324 20.73 -22.73 24.07
CA ASN A 324 19.29 -22.79 24.33
C ASN A 324 18.50 -22.11 23.20
N THR A 325 17.24 -22.53 23.05
CA THR A 325 16.27 -21.82 22.19
C THR A 325 15.60 -20.68 22.94
N LEU A 326 14.94 -19.77 22.20
CA LEU A 326 14.19 -18.66 22.78
C LEU A 326 13.12 -19.13 23.77
N ASP A 327 12.33 -20.14 23.39
CA ASP A 327 11.26 -20.71 24.22
C ASP A 327 11.78 -21.31 25.53
N GLN A 328 12.92 -22.00 25.46
CA GLN A 328 13.56 -22.61 26.63
C GLN A 328 13.95 -21.56 27.68
N LEU A 329 14.50 -20.42 27.27
CA LEU A 329 14.98 -19.38 28.19
C LEU A 329 13.86 -18.48 28.71
N LEU A 330 12.72 -18.40 28.03
CA LEU A 330 11.53 -17.69 28.52
C LEU A 330 10.69 -18.53 29.49
N ASN A 331 11.00 -19.82 29.65
CA ASN A 331 10.28 -20.72 30.53
C ASN A 331 10.99 -20.88 31.88
N TRP A 332 10.27 -20.55 32.97
CA TRP A 332 10.77 -20.63 34.34
C TRP A 332 11.25 -22.02 34.78
N ASN A 333 10.74 -23.06 34.14
CA ASN A 333 10.99 -24.46 34.53
C ASN A 333 12.25 -25.03 33.88
N THR A 334 12.87 -24.32 32.96
CA THR A 334 14.07 -24.81 32.26
C THR A 334 15.30 -24.64 33.16
N GLN A 335 16.03 -25.74 33.40
CA GLN A 335 17.35 -25.65 34.03
C GLN A 335 18.35 -25.10 33.02
N ILE A 336 18.88 -23.90 33.30
CA ILE A 336 19.89 -23.24 32.46
C ILE A 336 21.26 -23.77 32.89
N ALA A 337 21.93 -24.47 31.98
CA ALA A 337 23.25 -25.07 32.23
C ALA A 337 24.39 -24.06 32.02
N ASP A 338 24.27 -23.19 31.02
CA ASP A 338 25.25 -22.16 30.65
C ASP A 338 24.53 -20.81 30.46
N ASP A 339 25.20 -19.71 30.84
CA ASP A 339 24.68 -18.36 30.62
C ASP A 339 24.58 -18.05 29.10
N PRO A 340 23.51 -17.36 28.66
CA PRO A 340 23.35 -16.99 27.26
C PRO A 340 24.46 -16.06 26.78
N SER A 341 24.83 -16.18 25.50
CA SER A 341 25.79 -15.27 24.87
C SER A 341 25.28 -13.82 24.89
N GLY A 342 26.19 -12.84 24.74
CA GLY A 342 25.81 -11.43 24.67
C GLY A 342 24.77 -11.15 23.57
N PHE A 343 24.93 -11.74 22.39
CA PHE A 343 23.94 -11.60 21.32
C PHE A 343 22.65 -12.36 21.64
N GLY A 344 22.73 -13.54 22.25
CA GLY A 344 21.56 -14.27 22.77
C GLY A 344 20.74 -13.45 23.77
N LEU A 345 21.38 -12.71 24.67
CA LEU A 345 20.74 -11.76 25.59
C LEU A 345 20.01 -10.64 24.85
N VAL A 346 20.60 -10.09 23.79
CA VAL A 346 19.93 -9.08 22.94
C VAL A 346 18.67 -9.67 22.29
N ILE A 347 18.71 -10.90 21.80
CA ILE A 347 17.55 -11.57 21.20
C ILE A 347 16.44 -11.83 22.22
N LEU A 348 16.79 -12.27 23.43
CA LEU A 348 15.84 -12.40 24.54
C LEU A 348 15.17 -11.07 24.88
N MET A 349 15.97 -10.02 24.99
CA MET A 349 15.45 -8.67 25.19
C MET A 349 14.58 -8.20 24.03
N ALA A 350 14.93 -8.53 22.79
CA ALA A 350 14.14 -8.18 21.61
C ALA A 350 12.78 -8.87 21.59
N SER A 351 12.67 -10.11 22.07
CA SER A 351 11.38 -10.80 22.28
C SER A 351 10.51 -10.06 23.30
N ILE A 352 11.07 -9.73 24.47
CA ILE A 352 10.36 -8.99 25.52
C ILE A 352 9.95 -7.60 25.00
N PHE A 353 10.85 -6.93 24.29
CA PHE A 353 10.58 -5.64 23.64
C PHE A 353 9.48 -5.75 22.58
N GLY A 354 9.46 -6.81 21.78
CA GLY A 354 8.36 -7.09 20.83
C GLY A 354 7.01 -7.24 21.52
N ARG A 355 6.96 -7.92 22.66
CA ARG A 355 5.73 -8.03 23.49
C ARG A 355 5.36 -6.68 24.11
N CYS A 356 6.33 -5.92 24.60
CA CYS A 356 6.15 -4.58 25.15
C CYS A 356 5.59 -3.60 24.10
N THR A 357 6.21 -3.51 22.93
CA THR A 357 5.75 -2.65 21.82
C THR A 357 4.35 -3.04 21.34
N ARG A 358 4.04 -4.34 21.27
CA ARG A 358 2.70 -4.83 20.98
C ARG A 358 1.69 -4.39 22.04
N TYR A 359 2.04 -4.49 23.31
CA TYR A 359 1.20 -4.02 24.43
C TYR A 359 1.01 -2.51 24.42
N VAL A 360 2.03 -1.74 24.03
CA VAL A 360 2.00 -0.27 24.04
C VAL A 360 1.28 0.33 22.83
N HIS A 361 1.50 -0.18 21.62
CA HIS A 361 1.04 0.45 20.37
C HIS A 361 -0.24 -0.14 19.78
N GLN A 362 -0.71 -1.31 20.21
CA GLN A 362 -1.97 -1.86 19.69
C GLN A 362 -3.18 -1.12 20.28
N ASN A 363 -4.03 -0.62 19.39
CA ASN A 363 -5.39 -0.15 19.72
C ASN A 363 -6.28 -1.37 20.00
N ARG A 364 -6.04 -2.06 21.11
CA ARG A 364 -6.97 -3.08 21.59
C ARG A 364 -8.22 -2.39 22.11
N LYS A 365 -9.39 -2.92 21.76
CA LYS A 365 -10.62 -2.60 22.48
C LYS A 365 -10.33 -2.88 23.94
N SER A 366 -10.56 -1.88 24.80
CA SER A 366 -10.36 -1.84 26.25
C SER A 366 -9.91 -3.18 26.82
N ASP A 367 -8.64 -3.32 27.21
CA ASP A 367 -8.16 -4.54 27.86
C ASP A 367 -9.14 -4.86 29.00
N GLU A 368 -9.85 -5.99 28.91
CA GLU A 368 -10.86 -6.40 29.91
C GLU A 368 -10.20 -6.63 31.29
N ILE A 369 -8.88 -6.83 31.27
CA ILE A 369 -8.05 -7.18 32.42
C ILE A 369 -7.17 -5.98 32.81
N PRO A 370 -7.22 -5.51 34.07
CA PRO A 370 -6.41 -4.38 34.51
C PRO A 370 -4.92 -4.73 34.62
N PRO A 371 -4.00 -3.76 34.46
CA PRO A 371 -2.55 -4.01 34.48
C PRO A 371 -2.00 -4.65 35.77
N TRP A 372 -2.65 -4.45 36.92
CA TRP A 372 -2.23 -5.07 38.19
C TRP A 372 -2.73 -6.51 38.37
N ASP A 373 -3.56 -7.01 37.46
CA ASP A 373 -3.97 -8.42 37.46
C ASP A 373 -2.81 -9.30 36.99
N THR A 374 -2.69 -10.50 37.57
CA THR A 374 -1.61 -11.45 37.27
C THR A 374 -1.70 -12.03 35.86
N LYS A 375 -2.90 -12.06 35.26
CA LYS A 375 -3.13 -12.54 33.88
C LYS A 375 -2.99 -11.46 32.83
N SER A 376 -2.75 -10.22 33.22
CA SER A 376 -2.57 -9.12 32.27
C SER A 376 -1.28 -9.26 31.48
N ASP A 377 -1.28 -8.76 30.23
CA ASP A 377 -0.07 -8.67 29.41
C ASP A 377 1.02 -7.83 30.12
N PHE A 378 0.62 -6.80 30.88
CA PHE A 378 1.52 -5.99 31.72
C PHE A 378 2.29 -6.87 32.72
N SER A 379 1.57 -7.67 33.51
CA SER A 379 2.17 -8.59 34.48
C SER A 379 3.03 -9.66 33.81
N GLY A 380 2.61 -10.17 32.64
CA GLY A 380 3.39 -11.14 31.86
C GLY A 380 4.71 -10.58 31.32
N ILE A 381 4.71 -9.33 30.84
CA ILE A 381 5.93 -8.64 30.41
C ILE A 381 6.84 -8.38 31.61
N ASN A 382 6.31 -7.87 32.72
CA ASN A 382 7.11 -7.60 33.92
C ASN A 382 7.71 -8.88 34.51
N SER A 383 6.96 -9.98 34.51
CA SER A 383 7.45 -11.30 34.90
C SER A 383 8.61 -11.76 34.00
N SER A 384 8.52 -11.51 32.69
CA SER A 384 9.61 -11.85 31.75
C SER A 384 10.85 -10.98 31.96
N LEU A 385 10.68 -9.69 32.31
CA LEU A 385 11.80 -8.80 32.66
C LEU A 385 12.50 -9.26 33.95
N LEU A 386 11.73 -9.67 34.97
CA LEU A 386 12.27 -10.23 36.21
C LEU A 386 12.98 -11.57 35.99
N LEU A 387 12.46 -12.41 35.08
CA LEU A 387 13.13 -13.66 34.69
C LEU A 387 14.52 -13.37 34.14
N LEU A 388 14.59 -12.42 33.21
CA LEU A 388 15.85 -12.09 32.59
C LEU A 388 16.83 -11.50 33.61
N GLU A 389 16.35 -10.60 34.47
CA GLU A 389 17.14 -10.03 35.57
C GLU A 389 17.79 -11.11 36.45
N SER A 390 17.07 -12.22 36.70
CA SER A 390 17.57 -13.32 37.53
C SER A 390 18.78 -14.06 36.96
N TYR A 391 18.88 -14.22 35.63
CA TYR A 391 19.98 -14.95 34.99
C TYR A 391 21.09 -14.05 34.47
N SER A 392 20.77 -12.82 34.06
CA SER A 392 21.69 -11.93 33.36
C SER A 392 22.42 -10.93 34.25
N LYS A 393 22.04 -10.83 35.53
CA LYS A 393 22.51 -9.80 36.48
C LYS A 393 22.40 -8.36 35.94
N LEU A 394 21.55 -8.13 34.92
CA LEU A 394 21.37 -6.86 34.19
C LEU A 394 21.10 -5.65 35.11
N SER A 395 20.49 -5.86 36.27
CA SER A 395 20.16 -4.78 37.21
C SER A 395 21.20 -4.54 38.29
N THR A 396 22.14 -5.48 38.50
CA THR A 396 22.96 -5.54 39.71
C THR A 396 24.45 -5.26 39.45
N GLN A 397 24.95 -5.59 38.26
CA GLN A 397 26.35 -5.32 37.89
C GLN A 397 26.52 -3.91 37.30
N LYS A 398 27.50 -3.16 37.81
CA LYS A 398 27.86 -1.87 37.23
C LYS A 398 28.57 -2.09 35.89
N ILE A 399 28.32 -1.22 34.91
CA ILE A 399 29.02 -1.29 33.61
C ILE A 399 30.53 -1.20 33.76
N SER A 400 31.03 -0.44 34.73
CA SER A 400 32.46 -0.39 35.05
C SER A 400 33.05 -1.76 35.39
N GLU A 401 32.27 -2.63 36.04
CA GLU A 401 32.70 -4.00 36.39
C GLU A 401 32.65 -4.93 35.19
N ILE A 402 31.61 -4.80 34.35
CA ILE A 402 31.49 -5.55 33.08
C ILE A 402 32.66 -5.20 32.15
N VAL A 403 32.96 -3.91 32.00
CA VAL A 403 34.09 -3.43 31.19
C VAL A 403 35.43 -3.91 31.74
N GLN A 404 35.58 -4.00 33.07
CA GLN A 404 36.79 -4.55 33.69
C GLN A 404 36.94 -6.06 33.45
N GLN A 405 35.84 -6.83 33.50
CA GLN A 405 35.84 -8.27 33.27
C GLN A 405 36.11 -8.63 31.80
N SER A 406 35.67 -7.79 30.86
CA SER A 406 35.88 -7.98 29.42
C SER A 406 37.24 -7.48 28.91
N ARG A 407 38.15 -7.02 29.79
CA ARG A 407 39.53 -6.67 29.40
C ARG A 407 40.39 -7.93 29.34
N HIS A 408 40.71 -8.38 28.12
CA HIS A 408 41.72 -9.41 27.89
C HIS A 408 43.11 -8.77 27.72
N GLY A 409 43.96 -8.88 28.76
CA GLY A 409 45.34 -8.38 28.70
C GLY A 409 45.48 -6.85 28.77
N ASN A 410 46.68 -6.35 28.47
CA ASN A 410 47.03 -4.94 28.64
C ASN A 410 46.48 -4.09 27.46
N THR A 411 45.31 -3.46 27.67
CA THR A 411 44.79 -2.19 27.11
C THR A 411 43.62 -2.15 26.11
N ASP A 412 43.25 -3.20 25.35
CA ASP A 412 42.09 -3.09 24.43
C ASP A 412 40.83 -3.79 24.98
N ILE A 413 39.72 -3.08 24.90
CA ILE A 413 38.40 -3.54 25.36
C ILE A 413 37.82 -4.42 24.24
N ASP A 414 37.30 -5.63 24.55
CA ASP A 414 36.57 -6.42 23.54
C ASP A 414 35.22 -5.73 23.21
N ARG A 415 35.25 -4.91 22.17
CA ARG A 415 34.14 -4.04 21.76
C ARG A 415 32.99 -4.85 21.16
N GLN A 416 33.27 -6.00 20.56
CA GLN A 416 32.29 -6.81 19.85
C GLN A 416 31.37 -7.54 20.83
N GLN A 417 31.91 -8.04 21.95
CA GLN A 417 31.11 -8.70 22.98
C GLN A 417 30.36 -7.70 23.86
N ILE A 418 31.03 -6.63 24.29
CA ILE A 418 30.46 -5.63 25.20
C ILE A 418 29.33 -4.84 24.55
N GLY A 419 29.39 -4.59 23.23
CA GLY A 419 28.33 -3.90 22.48
C GLY A 419 26.96 -4.52 22.67
N HIS A 420 26.85 -5.85 22.52
CA HIS A 420 25.61 -6.58 22.72
C HIS A 420 25.13 -6.50 24.18
N LEU A 421 26.03 -6.59 25.17
CA LEU A 421 25.67 -6.50 26.58
C LEU A 421 25.09 -5.13 26.92
N ILE A 422 25.77 -4.03 26.55
CA ILE A 422 25.27 -2.67 26.81
C ILE A 422 23.93 -2.45 26.11
N PHE A 423 23.78 -2.96 24.88
CA PHE A 423 22.53 -2.85 24.14
C PHE A 423 21.38 -3.61 24.83
N ALA A 424 21.64 -4.80 25.37
CA ALA A 424 20.65 -5.56 26.15
C ALA A 424 20.22 -4.82 27.42
N HIS A 425 21.16 -4.24 28.19
CA HIS A 425 20.86 -3.39 29.35
C HIS A 425 20.02 -2.17 28.97
N THR A 426 20.34 -1.56 27.83
CA THR A 426 19.60 -0.41 27.32
C THR A 426 18.18 -0.80 26.93
N LEU A 427 17.98 -1.94 26.26
CA LEU A 427 16.65 -2.46 25.94
C LEU A 427 15.86 -2.81 27.20
N TYR A 428 16.50 -3.33 28.25
CA TYR A 428 15.87 -3.63 29.53
C TYR A 428 15.25 -2.36 30.15
N HIS A 429 16.04 -1.29 30.26
CA HIS A 429 15.52 -0.01 30.77
C HIS A 429 14.49 0.62 29.84
N LEU A 430 14.66 0.51 28.52
CA LEU A 430 13.69 1.01 27.55
C LEU A 430 12.32 0.32 27.69
N CYS A 431 12.30 -1.01 27.85
CA CYS A 431 11.06 -1.76 28.10
C CYS A 431 10.32 -1.22 29.33
N HIS A 432 11.05 -0.99 30.44
CA HIS A 432 10.47 -0.39 31.64
C HIS A 432 10.00 1.05 31.41
N CYS A 433 10.75 1.85 30.66
CA CYS A 433 10.36 3.22 30.30
C CYS A 433 9.07 3.24 29.49
N LEU A 434 8.92 2.37 28.49
CA LEU A 434 7.72 2.28 27.66
C LEU A 434 6.52 1.71 28.43
N LEU A 435 6.74 0.64 29.18
CA LEU A 435 5.68 -0.02 29.96
C LEU A 435 5.10 0.91 31.03
N ASN A 436 5.95 1.74 31.64
CA ASN A 436 5.59 2.66 32.71
C ASN A 436 5.54 4.13 32.28
N HIS A 437 5.52 4.41 30.97
CA HIS A 437 5.52 5.79 30.47
C HIS A 437 4.26 6.54 30.94
N PRO A 438 4.37 7.77 31.48
CA PRO A 438 3.22 8.49 32.05
C PRO A 438 2.00 8.58 31.11
N PHE A 439 2.24 8.95 29.86
CA PHE A 439 1.19 9.01 28.84
C PHE A 439 0.57 7.64 28.47
N LEU A 440 1.38 6.59 28.34
CA LEU A 440 0.89 5.26 27.96
C LEU A 440 0.10 4.61 29.10
N MET A 441 0.57 4.83 30.33
CA MET A 441 -0.12 4.39 31.54
C MET A 441 -1.49 5.04 31.65
N ARG A 442 -1.63 6.35 31.38
CA ARG A 442 -2.96 6.99 31.27
C ARG A 442 -3.88 6.27 30.28
N LEU A 443 -3.40 6.01 29.06
CA LEU A 443 -4.23 5.36 28.04
C LEU A 443 -4.71 3.96 28.46
N ARG A 444 -3.88 3.23 29.22
CA ARG A 444 -4.21 1.89 29.72
C ARG A 444 -5.10 1.93 30.98
N LEU A 445 -5.04 2.99 31.76
CA LEU A 445 -5.83 3.15 32.98
C LEU A 445 -7.18 3.84 32.74
N LYS A 446 -7.33 4.63 31.66
CA LYS A 446 -8.57 5.33 31.29
C LYS A 446 -9.83 4.44 31.37
N PRO A 447 -9.85 3.18 30.87
CA PRO A 447 -11.05 2.33 30.93
C PRO A 447 -11.52 1.97 32.34
N PHE A 448 -10.64 2.03 33.34
CA PHE A 448 -10.94 1.62 34.71
C PHE A 448 -11.38 2.79 35.61
N GLY A 449 -11.15 4.04 35.18
CA GLY A 449 -11.60 5.24 35.88
C GLY A 449 -11.23 5.25 37.36
N SER A 450 -12.22 5.39 38.23
CA SER A 450 -12.05 5.44 39.69
C SER A 450 -11.62 4.12 40.35
N LYS A 451 -11.62 3.00 39.63
CA LYS A 451 -11.23 1.68 40.16
C LYS A 451 -9.71 1.48 40.21
N VAL A 452 -8.93 2.44 39.73
CA VAL A 452 -7.46 2.37 39.67
C VAL A 452 -6.85 2.57 41.06
N PRO A 453 -6.04 1.63 41.58
CA PRO A 453 -5.35 1.82 42.85
C PRO A 453 -4.29 2.94 42.74
N PRO A 454 -4.32 3.98 43.58
CA PRO A 454 -3.34 5.07 43.51
C PRO A 454 -1.90 4.61 43.80
N SER A 455 -1.75 3.57 44.62
CA SER A 455 -0.45 2.93 44.90
C SER A 455 0.14 2.19 43.71
N PHE A 456 -0.70 1.75 42.76
CA PHE A 456 -0.22 1.17 41.50
C PHE A 456 0.30 2.28 40.58
N SER A 457 -0.51 3.31 40.34
CA SER A 457 -0.14 4.46 39.49
C SER A 457 1.13 5.16 39.97
N ALA A 458 1.25 5.41 41.28
CA ALA A 458 2.43 6.04 41.87
C ALA A 458 3.70 5.20 41.65
N ARG A 459 3.63 3.88 41.87
CA ARG A 459 4.78 2.98 41.66
C ARG A 459 5.15 2.87 40.19
N ALA A 460 4.18 2.78 39.29
CA ALA A 460 4.44 2.73 37.86
C ALA A 460 5.14 4.01 37.39
N LEU A 461 4.59 5.19 37.69
CA LEU A 461 5.21 6.47 37.32
C LEU A 461 6.62 6.63 37.89
N GLN A 462 6.83 6.22 39.15
CA GLN A 462 8.15 6.23 39.76
C GLN A 462 9.13 5.29 39.03
N ALA A 463 8.71 4.06 38.74
CA ALA A 463 9.54 3.10 38.00
C ALA A 463 9.93 3.63 36.61
N GLY A 464 9.00 4.29 35.91
CA GLY A 464 9.29 4.93 34.62
C GLY A 464 10.37 6.02 34.73
N CYS A 465 10.30 6.86 35.77
CA CYS A 465 11.31 7.90 36.00
C CYS A 465 12.67 7.32 36.43
N ASP A 466 12.66 6.32 37.30
CA ASP A 466 13.89 5.71 37.84
C ASP A 466 14.64 4.95 36.73
N HIS A 467 13.94 4.19 35.88
CA HIS A 467 14.58 3.52 34.74
C HIS A 467 15.02 4.49 33.64
N ALA A 468 14.33 5.63 33.44
CA ALA A 468 14.81 6.65 32.52
C ALA A 468 16.14 7.26 32.97
N LYS A 469 16.34 7.43 34.30
CA LYS A 469 17.64 7.86 34.86
C LYS A 469 18.71 6.80 34.70
N GLN A 470 18.40 5.55 35.09
CA GLN A 470 19.32 4.42 34.95
C GLN A 470 19.76 4.20 33.50
N LEU A 471 18.87 4.43 32.53
CA LEU A 471 19.21 4.37 31.10
C LEU A 471 20.26 5.44 30.74
N MET A 472 20.11 6.67 31.21
CA MET A 472 21.07 7.73 30.94
C MET A 472 22.39 7.52 31.70
N ASP A 473 22.33 7.08 32.96
CA ASP A 473 23.52 6.69 33.74
C ASP A 473 24.28 5.57 33.02
N LEU A 474 23.58 4.55 32.50
CA LEU A 474 24.16 3.46 31.71
C LEU A 474 24.90 3.98 30.47
N VAL A 475 24.27 4.87 29.70
CA VAL A 475 24.86 5.45 28.47
C VAL A 475 26.09 6.31 28.82
N ARG A 476 26.02 7.10 29.90
CA ARG A 476 27.14 7.91 30.38
C ARG A 476 28.29 7.05 30.85
N ASP A 477 28.05 6.13 31.78
CA ASP A 477 29.05 5.26 32.38
C ASP A 477 29.77 4.41 31.31
N ALA A 478 29.02 3.93 30.31
CA ALA A 478 29.59 3.23 29.16
C ALA A 478 30.51 4.14 28.33
N THR A 479 30.07 5.38 28.03
CA THR A 479 30.87 6.34 27.28
C THR A 479 32.14 6.73 28.03
N GLU A 480 32.04 7.02 29.34
CA GLU A 480 33.18 7.38 30.21
C GLU A 480 34.18 6.23 30.37
N SER A 481 33.69 4.99 30.34
CA SER A 481 34.52 3.79 30.38
C SER A 481 35.26 3.50 29.06
N GLY A 482 35.03 4.32 28.02
CA GLY A 482 35.64 4.18 26.69
C GLY A 482 34.87 3.28 25.72
N CYS A 483 33.64 2.88 26.03
CA CYS A 483 32.78 2.15 25.10
C CYS A 483 32.16 3.09 24.06
N ARG A 484 31.97 2.59 22.83
CA ARG A 484 31.38 3.35 21.73
C ARG A 484 29.88 3.12 21.64
N ILE A 485 29.10 4.13 22.00
CA ILE A 485 27.63 4.12 21.85
C ILE A 485 27.28 4.73 20.49
N GLU A 486 27.42 3.93 19.43
CA GLU A 486 27.29 4.41 18.04
C GLU A 486 26.11 3.79 17.27
N SER A 487 25.47 2.73 17.78
CA SER A 487 24.30 2.14 17.13
C SER A 487 23.15 3.14 17.01
N SER A 488 22.47 3.13 15.86
CA SER A 488 21.37 4.05 15.56
C SER A 488 20.21 3.97 16.55
N PHE A 489 19.92 2.78 17.09
CA PHE A 489 18.74 2.60 17.95
C PHE A 489 18.90 3.24 19.33
N TYR A 490 20.14 3.51 19.78
CA TYR A 490 20.37 4.26 21.03
C TYR A 490 19.70 5.64 21.01
N ALA A 491 19.59 6.27 19.83
CA ALA A 491 18.91 7.56 19.71
C ALA A 491 17.43 7.47 20.13
N TYR A 492 16.74 6.38 19.77
CA TYR A 492 15.36 6.16 20.21
C TYR A 492 15.29 5.96 21.73
N CYS A 493 16.17 5.12 22.29
CA CYS A 493 16.23 4.85 23.73
C CYS A 493 16.41 6.15 24.53
N ILE A 494 17.36 6.99 24.12
CA ILE A 494 17.68 8.26 24.76
C ILE A 494 16.53 9.26 24.59
N ALA A 495 15.89 9.32 23.42
CA ALA A 495 14.78 10.24 23.18
C ALA A 495 13.54 9.91 24.03
N VAL A 496 13.23 8.63 24.26
CA VAL A 496 12.15 8.20 25.17
C VAL A 496 12.48 8.56 26.62
N ALA A 497 13.70 8.28 27.09
CA ALA A 497 14.14 8.65 28.44
C ALA A 497 14.09 10.18 28.65
N GLY A 498 14.63 10.95 27.70
CA GLY A 498 14.58 12.41 27.72
C GLY A 498 13.14 12.95 27.67
N GLY A 499 12.23 12.29 26.97
CA GLY A 499 10.80 12.62 26.98
C GLY A 499 10.18 12.47 28.38
N ILE A 500 10.52 11.40 29.10
CA ILE A 500 10.10 11.19 30.49
C ILE A 500 10.72 12.23 31.41
N HIS A 501 12.01 12.55 31.28
CA HIS A 501 12.66 13.61 32.06
C HIS A 501 12.07 15.00 31.79
N SER A 502 11.73 15.28 30.53
CA SER A 502 11.05 16.51 30.13
C SER A 502 9.69 16.65 30.82
N LEU A 503 8.87 15.59 30.83
CA LEU A 503 7.62 15.57 31.60
C LEU A 503 7.90 15.80 33.10
N ALA A 504 8.87 15.07 33.66
CA ALA A 504 9.19 15.09 35.09
C ALA A 504 9.75 16.44 35.60
N SER A 505 10.29 17.28 34.70
CA SER A 505 10.89 18.57 35.05
C SER A 505 9.88 19.62 35.57
N HIS A 506 8.58 19.44 35.30
CA HIS A 506 7.50 20.37 35.65
C HIS A 506 6.61 19.92 36.83
N LEU A 507 7.02 18.92 37.62
CA LEU A 507 6.35 18.56 38.87
C LEU A 507 6.55 19.68 39.91
N GLU A 508 5.70 20.71 39.87
CA GLU A 508 5.93 22.00 40.54
C GLU A 508 5.51 22.07 42.01
N HIS A 509 5.03 20.99 42.67
CA HIS A 509 4.32 21.19 43.95
C HIS A 509 4.74 20.41 45.21
N GLN A 510 5.69 19.46 45.19
CA GLN A 510 6.01 18.72 46.44
C GLN A 510 7.47 18.30 46.69
N SER A 511 8.43 18.55 45.78
CA SER A 511 9.82 18.10 46.00
C SER A 511 10.83 19.24 46.14
N THR A 512 11.76 19.06 47.07
CA THR A 512 12.98 19.85 47.31
C THR A 512 13.64 20.30 46.01
N ALA A 513 14.06 21.58 45.94
CA ALA A 513 14.71 22.20 44.77
C ALA A 513 15.85 21.36 44.13
N ARG A 514 16.53 20.53 44.94
CA ARG A 514 17.57 19.58 44.51
C ARG A 514 17.07 18.51 43.52
N ARG A 515 15.82 18.03 43.65
CA ARG A 515 15.28 16.99 42.76
C ARG A 515 14.98 17.52 41.36
N GLN A 516 14.63 18.80 41.24
CA GLN A 516 14.34 19.45 39.97
C GLN A 516 15.61 19.77 39.19
N SER A 517 16.70 20.20 39.87
CA SER A 517 18.00 20.38 39.23
C SER A 517 18.55 19.07 38.65
N ASP A 518 18.35 17.95 39.36
CA ASP A 518 18.81 16.64 38.91
C ASP A 518 18.05 16.17 37.66
N ILE A 519 16.73 16.36 37.58
CA ILE A 519 15.93 15.96 36.41
C ILE A 519 16.28 16.80 35.17
N MET A 520 16.48 18.11 35.35
CA MET A 520 16.89 18.99 34.25
C MET A 520 18.31 18.64 33.74
N HIS A 521 19.21 18.23 34.63
CA HIS A 521 20.52 17.70 34.24
C HIS A 521 20.38 16.50 33.30
N TYR A 522 19.58 15.49 33.68
CA TYR A 522 19.35 14.31 32.86
C TYR A 522 18.70 14.64 31.50
N PHE A 523 17.76 15.59 31.46
CA PHE A 523 17.17 16.05 30.20
C PHE A 523 18.23 16.67 29.26
N ASN A 524 19.07 17.57 29.77
CA ASN A 524 20.13 18.19 28.99
C ASN A 524 21.15 17.15 28.52
N GLU A 525 21.49 16.18 29.36
CA GLU A 525 22.37 15.05 29.04
C GLU A 525 21.78 14.17 27.91
N SER A 526 20.46 13.93 27.92
CA SER A 526 19.78 13.24 26.80
C SER A 526 19.90 14.02 25.50
N VAL A 527 19.69 15.34 25.53
CA VAL A 527 19.81 16.21 24.34
C VAL A 527 21.25 16.20 23.81
N GLU A 528 22.26 16.35 24.68
CA GLU A 528 23.67 16.33 24.28
C GLU A 528 24.06 14.98 23.66
N SER A 529 23.60 13.88 24.25
CA SER A 529 23.84 12.54 23.74
C SER A 529 23.21 12.32 22.37
N LEU A 530 22.01 12.85 22.13
CA LEU A 530 21.37 12.83 20.81
C LEU A 530 22.12 13.68 19.79
N GLU A 531 22.64 14.86 20.17
CA GLU A 531 23.45 15.70 19.29
C GLU A 531 24.78 15.07 18.93
N ARG A 532 25.37 14.29 19.84
CA ARG A 532 26.55 13.46 19.56
C ARG A 532 26.25 12.41 18.50
N LEU A 533 25.13 11.68 18.65
CA LEU A 533 24.66 10.70 17.66
C LEU A 533 24.22 11.35 16.34
N ALA A 534 23.73 12.59 16.37
CA ALA A 534 23.31 13.34 15.18
C ALA A 534 24.45 13.59 14.18
N LYS A 535 25.71 13.59 14.65
CA LYS A 535 26.90 13.66 13.78
C LYS A 535 27.02 12.44 12.86
N LEU A 536 26.51 11.30 13.29
CA LEU A 536 26.57 10.01 12.57
C LEU A 536 25.24 9.69 11.88
N TRP A 537 24.12 10.10 12.50
CA TRP A 537 22.78 9.64 12.14
C TRP A 537 21.80 10.80 11.94
N VAL A 538 21.26 10.92 10.73
CA VAL A 538 20.29 11.97 10.39
C VAL A 538 19.04 11.91 11.26
N HIS A 539 18.48 10.71 11.48
CA HIS A 539 17.29 10.57 12.32
C HIS A 539 17.54 11.00 13.77
N ALA A 540 18.73 10.79 14.35
CA ALA A 540 19.05 11.26 15.70
C ALA A 540 18.98 12.80 15.81
N SER A 541 19.39 13.52 14.75
CA SER A 541 19.19 14.98 14.67
C SER A 541 17.72 15.37 14.72
N ASN A 542 16.84 14.60 14.05
CA ASN A 542 15.40 14.83 14.07
C ASN A 542 14.82 14.58 15.47
N MET A 543 15.29 13.53 16.16
CA MET A 543 14.87 13.20 17.52
C MET A 543 15.28 14.29 18.53
N ALA A 544 16.50 14.82 18.42
CA ALA A 544 16.97 15.92 19.26
C ALA A 544 16.09 17.18 19.10
N LEU A 545 15.73 17.52 17.86
CA LEU A 545 14.85 18.65 17.58
C LEU A 545 13.45 18.44 18.18
N ARG A 546 12.84 17.28 17.97
CA ARG A 546 11.52 16.94 18.52
C ARG A 546 11.53 16.95 20.05
N LEU A 547 12.58 16.41 20.68
CA LEU A 547 12.70 16.40 22.14
C LEU A 547 12.74 17.83 22.72
N ARG A 548 13.48 18.74 22.07
CA ARG A 548 13.51 20.17 22.44
C ARG A 548 12.14 20.82 22.27
N GLU A 549 11.49 20.63 21.13
CA GLU A 549 10.15 21.17 20.88
C GLU A 549 9.15 20.64 21.91
N PHE A 550 9.19 19.34 22.21
CA PHE A 550 8.33 18.72 23.22
C PHE A 550 8.55 19.31 24.62
N HIS A 551 9.79 19.60 25.01
CA HIS A 551 10.11 20.26 26.28
C HIS A 551 9.55 21.68 26.40
N THR A 552 9.46 22.44 25.31
CA THR A 552 8.78 23.74 25.38
C THR A 552 7.29 23.62 25.74
N MET A 553 6.70 22.46 25.45
CA MET A 553 5.29 22.17 25.67
C MET A 553 5.03 21.35 26.94
N SER A 554 6.07 20.88 27.66
CA SER A 554 5.91 19.88 28.72
C SER A 554 5.09 20.36 29.92
N HIS A 555 5.00 21.67 30.15
CA HIS A 555 4.10 22.26 31.15
C HIS A 555 2.62 21.88 30.95
N ARG A 556 2.19 21.63 29.70
CA ARG A 556 0.80 21.22 29.37
C ARG A 556 0.48 19.80 29.80
N PHE A 557 1.51 19.01 30.12
CA PHE A 557 1.39 17.59 30.44
C PHE A 557 1.68 17.29 31.92
N ALA A 558 1.75 18.32 32.77
CA ALA A 558 2.05 18.14 34.20
C ALA A 558 1.05 17.22 34.91
N SER A 559 -0.21 17.19 34.48
CA SER A 559 -1.25 16.29 35.01
C SER A 559 -0.96 14.80 34.79
N LEU A 560 -0.14 14.44 33.78
CA LEU A 560 0.24 13.05 33.51
C LEU A 560 1.15 12.45 34.60
N LEU A 561 1.69 13.28 35.49
CA LEU A 561 2.57 12.83 36.56
C LEU A 561 1.91 12.83 37.93
N ASP A 562 0.67 13.33 38.04
CA ASP A 562 -0.11 13.19 39.26
C ASP A 562 -0.83 11.82 39.26
N PRO A 563 -0.52 10.91 40.20
CA PRO A 563 -1.20 9.62 40.32
C PRO A 563 -2.72 9.73 40.47
N LYS A 564 -3.24 10.88 40.94
CA LYS A 564 -4.67 11.13 41.14
C LYS A 564 -5.38 11.64 39.88
N CYS A 565 -4.69 12.41 39.05
CA CYS A 565 -5.24 13.01 37.82
C CYS A 565 -4.92 12.19 36.56
N LEU A 566 -4.22 11.05 36.70
CA LEU A 566 -3.78 10.23 35.57
C LEU A 566 -4.92 9.68 34.70
N THR A 567 -6.17 9.70 35.16
CA THR A 567 -7.36 9.25 34.40
C THR A 567 -8.16 10.39 33.76
N GLU A 568 -7.77 11.66 33.96
CA GLU A 568 -8.44 12.82 33.36
C GLU A 568 -8.29 12.87 31.84
N GLU A 569 -9.27 13.48 31.16
CA GLU A 569 -9.26 13.58 29.71
C GLU A 569 -8.20 14.58 29.24
N LEU A 570 -7.37 14.13 28.28
CA LEU A 570 -6.40 14.98 27.61
C LEU A 570 -6.97 15.38 26.26
N ASP A 571 -6.77 16.63 25.86
CA ASP A 571 -7.17 17.13 24.55
C ASP A 571 -6.56 16.25 23.43
N PRO A 572 -7.33 15.84 22.39
CA PRO A 572 -6.81 14.99 21.32
C PRO A 572 -5.54 15.53 20.62
N SER A 573 -5.38 16.85 20.54
CA SER A 573 -4.16 17.44 19.98
C SER A 573 -2.93 17.18 20.86
N CYS A 574 -3.11 17.20 22.18
CA CYS A 574 -2.10 16.90 23.18
C CYS A 574 -1.73 15.40 23.17
N GLU A 575 -2.68 14.51 22.88
CA GLU A 575 -2.40 13.08 22.71
C GLU A 575 -1.50 12.80 21.51
N GLU A 576 -1.75 13.45 20.37
CA GLU A 576 -0.91 13.29 19.17
C GLU A 576 0.52 13.78 19.39
N VAL A 577 0.70 14.87 20.13
CA VAL A 577 2.04 15.35 20.53
C VAL A 577 2.76 14.31 21.40
N CYS A 578 2.09 13.71 22.39
CA CYS A 578 2.69 12.65 23.20
C CYS A 578 3.05 11.41 22.36
N TRP A 579 2.19 10.99 21.43
CA TRP A 579 2.45 9.87 20.53
C TRP A 579 3.66 10.09 19.63
N SER A 580 3.88 11.33 19.20
CA SER A 580 5.04 11.68 18.36
C SER A 580 6.39 11.47 19.05
N MET A 581 6.42 11.46 20.40
CA MET A 581 7.61 11.20 21.22
C MET A 581 7.86 9.73 21.52
N ILE A 582 6.92 8.84 21.20
CA ILE A 582 6.97 7.42 21.54
C ILE A 582 7.11 6.56 20.28
N ASP A 583 6.49 6.94 19.16
CA ASP A 583 6.54 6.19 17.91
C ASP A 583 7.91 6.38 17.22
N TYR A 584 8.68 5.30 17.06
CA TYR A 584 10.06 5.36 16.51
C TYR A 584 10.09 5.95 15.09
N ALA A 585 9.11 5.60 14.26
CA ALA A 585 9.01 6.07 12.89
C ALA A 585 8.70 7.57 12.82
N ILE A 586 7.82 8.08 13.70
CA ILE A 586 7.47 9.51 13.76
C ILE A 586 8.64 10.31 14.34
N LEU A 587 9.24 9.81 15.41
CA LEU A 587 10.33 10.47 16.14
C LEU A 587 11.58 10.64 15.25
N GLY A 588 11.91 9.62 14.44
CA GLY A 588 13.01 9.68 13.47
C GLY A 588 12.72 10.44 12.17
N ALA A 589 11.46 10.77 11.87
CA ALA A 589 11.06 11.44 10.63
C ALA A 589 11.31 12.96 10.66
N ASP A 590 11.57 13.55 9.49
CA ASP A 590 11.86 14.99 9.32
C ASP A 590 10.75 15.86 9.97
N PRO A 591 11.07 16.61 11.03
CA PRO A 591 10.10 17.45 11.76
C PRO A 591 9.45 18.52 10.89
N ARG A 592 10.12 18.95 9.80
CA ARG A 592 9.59 19.97 8.88
C ARG A 592 8.44 19.44 8.03
N LYS A 593 8.43 18.14 7.74
CA LYS A 593 7.36 17.49 6.95
C LYS A 593 6.12 17.15 7.79
N LYS A 594 6.31 17.00 9.11
CA LYS A 594 5.24 16.72 10.09
C LYS A 594 5.53 17.46 11.40
N PRO A 595 5.17 18.75 11.48
CA PRO A 595 5.37 19.54 12.70
C PRO A 595 4.45 19.03 13.82
N LEU A 596 4.87 19.22 15.08
CA LEU A 596 4.11 18.83 16.26
C LEU A 596 2.77 19.58 16.42
N ILE A 597 2.66 20.78 15.84
CA ILE A 597 1.47 21.63 15.87
C ILE A 597 1.16 22.06 14.42
N SER A 598 -0.07 21.83 13.95
CA SER A 598 -0.53 22.46 12.70
C SER A 598 -0.63 23.97 12.93
N LYS A 599 0.01 24.79 12.08
CA LYS A 599 -0.03 26.27 12.13
C LYS A 599 -1.43 26.85 11.83
N THR A 600 -2.44 26.47 12.58
CA THR A 600 -3.83 26.96 12.51
C THR A 600 -4.31 27.18 13.94
N GLY A 601 -3.86 28.28 14.55
CA GLY A 601 -4.20 28.56 15.95
C GLY A 601 -3.47 29.73 16.58
N PHE A 602 -3.11 30.77 15.84
CA PHE A 602 -2.77 32.07 16.42
C PHE A 602 -3.34 33.20 15.56
N SER A 603 -4.31 33.90 16.15
CA SER A 603 -4.84 35.18 15.73
C SER A 603 -3.76 36.25 15.80
N ASN A 604 -3.25 36.68 14.63
CA ASN A 604 -2.59 37.97 14.50
C ASN A 604 -3.56 38.93 13.79
N LEU A 605 -4.27 39.72 14.58
CA LEU A 605 -4.82 41.00 14.12
C LEU A 605 -3.64 41.89 13.68
N PRO A 606 -3.64 42.45 12.47
CA PRO A 606 -2.83 43.62 12.17
C PRO A 606 -3.54 44.88 12.69
N SER A 607 -2.82 45.69 13.46
CA SER A 607 -3.22 47.04 13.88
C SER A 607 -3.55 47.94 12.67
N PRO A 608 -4.55 48.84 12.77
CA PRO A 608 -5.08 49.63 11.67
C PRO A 608 -4.23 50.87 11.40
N SER A 609 -3.20 50.74 10.57
CA SER A 609 -2.55 51.91 9.97
C SER A 609 -1.84 51.52 8.67
N GLN A 610 -2.63 51.34 7.61
CA GLN A 610 -2.22 51.55 6.22
C GLN A 610 -3.45 51.40 5.30
N TRP A 611 -4.50 52.17 5.62
CA TRP A 611 -5.51 52.54 4.64
C TRP A 611 -4.98 53.75 3.89
N ALA A 612 -4.34 53.56 2.73
CA ALA A 612 -4.29 54.59 1.70
C ALA A 612 -3.84 53.99 0.37
N LEU A 613 -4.82 53.94 -0.54
CA LEU A 613 -4.69 54.08 -1.99
C LEU A 613 -4.13 52.89 -2.77
N GLY A 614 -5.05 52.13 -3.35
CA GLY A 614 -4.82 51.40 -4.60
C GLY A 614 -4.54 52.37 -5.78
N PRO A 615 -4.29 51.85 -6.99
CA PRO A 615 -5.15 50.83 -7.58
C PRO A 615 -4.38 49.58 -8.07
N GLU A 616 -4.95 48.43 -7.73
CA GLU A 616 -4.96 47.23 -8.59
C GLU A 616 -5.47 47.59 -10.01
N PRO A 617 -5.17 46.84 -11.10
CA PRO A 617 -5.53 45.42 -11.09
C PRO A 617 -4.72 44.44 -11.97
N LEU A 618 -4.91 43.17 -11.61
CA LEU A 618 -4.93 41.94 -12.42
C LEU A 618 -3.66 41.09 -12.55
N GLY A 619 -3.71 39.98 -11.81
CA GLY A 619 -3.17 38.66 -12.16
C GLY A 619 -2.23 38.13 -11.08
N GLY A 620 -2.69 37.59 -9.95
CA GLY A 620 -3.65 36.50 -9.88
C GLY A 620 -2.92 35.16 -9.71
N GLU A 621 -2.50 34.90 -8.48
CA GLU A 621 -2.62 33.60 -7.80
C GLU A 621 -1.89 32.35 -8.36
N THR A 622 -0.80 32.01 -7.64
CA THR A 622 -0.55 30.67 -7.07
C THR A 622 -1.79 30.09 -6.35
N PRO A 623 -1.87 28.81 -5.89
CA PRO A 623 -0.88 27.72 -5.86
C PRO A 623 -1.55 26.33 -6.13
N ARG A 624 -0.83 25.26 -5.73
CA ARG A 624 -1.32 23.92 -5.32
C ARG A 624 -1.29 22.86 -6.41
N PHE A 625 -0.40 21.87 -6.24
CA PHE A 625 -0.64 20.64 -5.46
C PHE A 625 -1.86 19.90 -5.99
N ASP A 626 -1.62 18.83 -6.75
CA ASP A 626 -1.77 17.50 -6.18
C ASP A 626 -1.19 16.45 -7.12
N GLY A 627 -0.36 15.58 -6.54
CA GLY A 627 -0.08 14.29 -7.11
C GLY A 627 -1.27 13.37 -6.90
N THR A 628 -1.55 12.54 -7.89
CA THR A 628 -2.20 11.25 -7.67
C THR A 628 -1.55 10.21 -8.58
N SER A 629 -0.69 9.42 -7.95
CA SER A 629 -0.27 8.09 -8.37
C SER A 629 -1.49 7.21 -8.62
N THR A 630 -1.64 6.79 -9.87
CA THR A 630 -2.63 5.83 -10.34
C THR A 630 -2.29 4.41 -9.88
N ASP A 631 -3.22 3.80 -9.14
CA ASP A 631 -3.20 2.39 -8.74
C ASP A 631 -3.14 1.42 -9.94
N ILE A 632 -2.25 0.44 -9.82
CA ILE A 632 -2.02 -0.67 -10.77
C ILE A 632 -3.15 -1.73 -10.72
N PHE A 633 -4.23 -1.44 -9.99
CA PHE A 633 -5.50 -2.16 -10.08
C PHE A 633 -6.47 -1.56 -11.12
N SER A 634 -6.01 -0.75 -12.07
CA SER A 634 -6.87 -0.09 -13.08
C SER A 634 -7.39 -1.00 -14.22
N GLY A 635 -7.08 -2.30 -14.23
CA GLY A 635 -7.38 -3.19 -15.37
C GLY A 635 -8.59 -4.12 -15.27
N LEU A 636 -9.33 -4.16 -14.15
CA LEU A 636 -10.49 -5.05 -14.00
C LEU A 636 -11.76 -4.22 -13.77
N THR A 637 -12.72 -4.36 -14.68
CA THR A 637 -14.02 -3.69 -14.60
C THR A 637 -14.73 -4.00 -13.27
N PRO A 638 -15.47 -3.03 -12.69
CA PRO A 638 -15.78 -2.99 -11.26
C PRO A 638 -16.81 -4.02 -10.75
N THR A 639 -17.38 -4.84 -11.63
CA THR A 639 -18.45 -5.79 -11.27
C THR A 639 -17.92 -7.16 -10.83
N MET A 640 -16.70 -7.55 -11.24
CA MET A 640 -16.09 -8.84 -10.88
C MET A 640 -15.06 -8.74 -9.75
N ARG A 641 -14.90 -7.55 -9.17
CA ARG A 641 -13.94 -7.31 -8.08
C ARG A 641 -14.48 -7.62 -6.68
N PHE A 642 -15.70 -8.14 -6.58
CA PHE A 642 -16.44 -8.20 -5.32
C PHE A 642 -16.25 -9.49 -4.51
N GLU A 643 -15.44 -10.46 -4.95
CA GLU A 643 -15.20 -11.69 -4.17
C GLU A 643 -13.74 -12.10 -3.96
N ILE A 644 -12.75 -11.38 -4.49
CA ILE A 644 -11.34 -11.76 -4.33
C ILE A 644 -10.57 -10.53 -3.83
N MET A 645 -9.97 -10.64 -2.65
CA MET A 645 -9.16 -9.63 -1.93
C MET A 645 -9.93 -8.63 -1.06
N VAL A 646 -10.52 -9.15 0.01
CA VAL A 646 -10.46 -8.52 1.34
C VAL A 646 -10.07 -9.61 2.34
N PRO A 647 -8.94 -9.52 3.06
CA PRO A 647 -8.69 -10.42 4.19
C PRO A 647 -9.79 -10.19 5.22
N LYS A 648 -10.40 -11.28 5.70
CA LYS A 648 -11.50 -11.31 6.68
C LYS A 648 -11.22 -10.38 7.86
N ASN A 649 -11.79 -9.18 7.83
CA ASN A 649 -12.14 -8.39 8.99
C ASN A 649 -13.53 -7.80 8.71
N GLU A 650 -14.44 -8.06 9.64
CA GLU A 650 -15.89 -7.92 9.52
C GLU A 650 -16.34 -6.50 9.11
N LEU A 651 -16.52 -6.28 7.80
CA LEU A 651 -17.46 -5.27 7.30
C LEU A 651 -18.65 -6.02 6.70
N SER A 652 -19.85 -5.75 7.24
CA SER A 652 -21.10 -6.32 6.75
C SER A 652 -21.23 -6.12 5.22
N PRO A 653 -21.44 -7.20 4.42
CA PRO A 653 -21.56 -7.14 2.95
C PRO A 653 -22.54 -6.07 2.46
N TRP A 654 -23.53 -5.75 3.28
CA TRP A 654 -24.54 -4.72 3.05
C TRP A 654 -23.96 -3.30 2.90
N LYS A 655 -22.89 -2.95 3.61
CA LYS A 655 -22.27 -1.60 3.51
C LYS A 655 -21.63 -1.34 2.14
N GLY A 656 -21.06 -2.38 1.52
CA GLY A 656 -20.51 -2.31 0.17
C GLY A 656 -21.60 -2.15 -0.90
N VAL A 657 -22.74 -2.84 -0.72
CA VAL A 657 -23.89 -2.75 -1.64
C VAL A 657 -24.59 -1.39 -1.54
N VAL A 658 -24.75 -0.85 -0.33
CA VAL A 658 -25.39 0.47 -0.12
C VAL A 658 -24.53 1.59 -0.73
N SER A 659 -23.23 1.60 -0.44
CA SER A 659 -22.31 2.62 -1.02
C SER A 659 -22.24 2.54 -2.55
N GLY A 660 -22.17 1.33 -3.12
CA GLY A 660 -22.18 1.12 -4.57
C GLY A 660 -23.50 1.56 -5.23
N THR A 661 -24.64 1.29 -4.58
CA THR A 661 -25.96 1.67 -5.11
C THR A 661 -26.18 3.18 -5.05
N THR A 662 -25.82 3.84 -3.96
CA THR A 662 -25.92 5.31 -3.82
C THR A 662 -25.05 6.04 -4.84
N ALA A 663 -23.80 5.58 -5.05
CA ALA A 663 -22.92 6.14 -6.07
C ALA A 663 -23.49 5.96 -7.49
N ALA A 664 -24.07 4.78 -7.79
CA ALA A 664 -24.68 4.50 -9.08
C ALA A 664 -25.92 5.36 -9.34
N VAL A 665 -26.76 5.58 -8.32
CA VAL A 665 -27.95 6.46 -8.42
C VAL A 665 -27.53 7.90 -8.68
N LEU A 666 -26.54 8.43 -7.94
CA LEU A 666 -26.06 9.80 -8.11
C LEU A 666 -25.43 10.03 -9.49
N ALA A 667 -24.63 9.06 -9.97
CA ALA A 667 -24.07 9.11 -11.32
C ALA A 667 -25.17 9.03 -12.40
N ASN A 668 -26.22 8.23 -12.18
CA ASN A 668 -27.34 8.13 -13.12
C ASN A 668 -28.13 9.44 -13.20
N VAL A 669 -28.36 10.14 -12.08
CA VAL A 669 -29.02 11.45 -12.06
C VAL A 669 -28.24 12.48 -12.89
N LEU A 670 -26.92 12.53 -12.74
CA LEU A 670 -26.08 13.48 -13.49
C LEU A 670 -26.07 13.23 -14.99
N VAL A 671 -26.14 11.95 -15.40
CA VAL A 671 -26.02 11.56 -16.82
C VAL A 671 -27.39 11.34 -17.49
N TYR A 672 -28.47 11.46 -16.73
CA TYR A 672 -29.85 11.19 -17.18
C TYR A 672 -30.28 11.94 -18.45
N PRO A 673 -29.90 13.22 -18.68
CA PRO A 673 -30.25 13.90 -19.93
C PRO A 673 -29.75 13.18 -21.19
N LEU A 674 -28.58 12.51 -21.13
CA LEU A 674 -28.05 11.73 -22.24
C LEU A 674 -28.84 10.44 -22.48
N ASP A 675 -29.48 9.88 -21.44
CA ASP A 675 -30.36 8.72 -21.60
C ASP A 675 -31.64 9.05 -22.34
N ILE A 676 -32.29 10.15 -22.00
CA ILE A 676 -33.51 10.60 -22.72
C ILE A 676 -33.19 10.88 -24.18
N VAL A 677 -32.08 11.58 -24.46
CA VAL A 677 -31.68 11.91 -25.83
C VAL A 677 -31.37 10.63 -26.61
N LYS A 678 -30.66 9.68 -25.99
CA LYS A 678 -30.39 8.37 -26.57
C LYS A 678 -31.68 7.63 -26.91
N THR A 679 -32.59 7.47 -25.95
CA THR A 679 -33.80 6.64 -26.14
C THR A 679 -34.77 7.26 -27.14
N ARG A 680 -34.96 8.58 -27.13
CA ARG A 680 -35.77 9.28 -28.15
C ARG A 680 -35.18 9.15 -29.55
N LEU A 681 -33.85 9.25 -29.70
CA LEU A 681 -33.16 9.03 -30.98
C LEU A 681 -33.28 7.58 -31.45
N GLN A 682 -33.25 6.60 -30.54
CA GLN A 682 -33.36 5.18 -30.88
C GLN A 682 -34.77 4.78 -31.30
N VAL A 683 -35.81 5.47 -30.80
CA VAL A 683 -37.20 5.16 -31.09
C VAL A 683 -37.72 5.87 -32.33
N GLN A 684 -37.11 6.99 -32.73
CA GLN A 684 -37.48 7.71 -33.95
C GLN A 684 -37.17 6.89 -35.21
N VAL A 685 -38.10 6.93 -36.17
CA VAL A 685 -37.93 6.39 -37.53
C VAL A 685 -38.04 7.54 -38.54
N HIS A 686 -37.04 7.73 -39.39
CA HIS A 686 -37.01 8.74 -40.46
C HIS A 686 -37.75 8.25 -41.70
N GLN A 687 -38.48 9.14 -42.35
CA GLN A 687 -39.14 8.87 -43.62
C GLN A 687 -38.19 9.19 -44.78
N HIS A 688 -38.08 8.29 -45.77
CA HIS A 688 -37.56 8.65 -47.08
C HIS A 688 -38.61 9.52 -47.79
N ARG A 689 -38.31 10.80 -48.00
CA ARG A 689 -39.18 11.73 -48.73
C ARG A 689 -39.21 11.31 -50.20
N THR A 690 -40.18 10.49 -50.59
CA THR A 690 -40.52 10.30 -52.00
C THR A 690 -41.02 11.63 -52.53
N LYS A 691 -40.22 12.28 -53.40
CA LYS A 691 -40.67 13.41 -54.21
C LYS A 691 -41.79 12.92 -55.13
N HIS A 692 -43.05 13.13 -54.75
CA HIS A 692 -44.16 13.33 -55.68
C HIS A 692 -45.42 13.79 -54.92
N GLY A 693 -46.01 14.89 -55.38
CA GLY A 693 -47.46 15.11 -55.33
C GLY A 693 -48.01 16.05 -54.25
N ASN A 694 -48.20 17.30 -54.68
CA ASN A 694 -49.23 18.27 -54.31
C ASN A 694 -49.21 18.94 -52.93
N GLU A 695 -49.08 20.27 -53.04
CA GLU A 695 -49.35 21.30 -52.05
C GLU A 695 -50.85 21.35 -51.71
N GLU A 696 -51.14 21.98 -50.57
CA GLU A 696 -52.46 22.40 -50.08
C GLU A 696 -53.36 21.32 -49.46
N THR A 697 -53.19 21.08 -48.16
CA THR A 697 -54.22 21.32 -47.11
C THR A 697 -53.72 20.84 -45.73
N ASP A 698 -54.27 21.44 -44.66
CA ASP A 698 -54.10 21.15 -43.23
C ASP A 698 -52.89 21.71 -42.46
N HIS A 699 -52.93 23.04 -42.30
CA HIS A 699 -52.58 23.66 -41.02
C HIS A 699 -53.44 23.05 -39.88
N ILE A 700 -52.89 22.05 -39.17
CA ILE A 700 -53.06 21.66 -37.73
C ILE A 700 -52.47 20.25 -37.61
N ARG A 701 -51.14 20.13 -37.67
CA ARG A 701 -50.40 18.99 -37.07
C ARG A 701 -49.09 19.54 -36.55
N ILE A 702 -49.03 19.73 -35.23
CA ILE A 702 -47.81 20.10 -34.51
C ILE A 702 -46.73 19.09 -34.90
N GLN A 703 -45.66 19.63 -35.46
CA GLN A 703 -44.50 18.95 -36.03
C GLN A 703 -44.08 17.74 -35.18
N ASP A 704 -44.14 16.54 -35.76
CA ASP A 704 -43.33 15.42 -35.29
C ASP A 704 -41.87 15.86 -35.42
N ALA A 705 -41.29 16.37 -34.34
CA ALA A 705 -39.96 16.94 -34.31
C ALA A 705 -38.93 15.82 -34.53
N GLN A 706 -38.65 15.52 -35.80
CA GLN A 706 -37.56 14.64 -36.18
C GLN A 706 -36.25 15.26 -35.69
N TYR A 707 -35.51 14.52 -34.88
CA TYR A 707 -34.20 14.90 -34.41
C TYR A 707 -33.16 14.51 -35.45
N THR A 708 -32.37 15.48 -35.89
CA THR A 708 -31.26 15.26 -36.84
C THR A 708 -30.02 14.68 -36.16
N GLY A 709 -29.89 14.91 -34.83
CA GLY A 709 -28.80 14.41 -34.01
C GLY A 709 -28.99 14.72 -32.53
N ALA A 710 -28.01 14.35 -31.70
CA ALA A 710 -28.08 14.50 -30.24
C ALA A 710 -28.21 15.96 -29.77
N VAL A 711 -27.44 16.87 -30.38
CA VAL A 711 -27.47 18.31 -30.03
C VAL A 711 -28.80 18.96 -30.43
N ASP A 712 -29.33 18.58 -31.60
CA ASP A 712 -30.65 19.03 -32.07
C ASP A 712 -31.76 18.51 -31.16
N ALA A 713 -31.66 17.25 -30.69
CA ALA A 713 -32.58 16.70 -29.70
C ALA A 713 -32.55 17.46 -28.37
N ILE A 714 -31.37 17.73 -27.80
CA ILE A 714 -31.24 18.51 -26.56
C ILE A 714 -31.85 19.89 -26.73
N ARG A 715 -31.52 20.61 -27.81
CA ARG A 715 -32.04 21.96 -28.07
C ARG A 715 -33.57 21.97 -28.24
N LYS A 716 -34.13 21.01 -28.98
CA LYS A 716 -35.58 20.91 -29.19
C LYS A 716 -36.33 20.54 -27.91
N ILE A 717 -35.81 19.61 -27.11
CA ILE A 717 -36.40 19.22 -25.83
C ILE A 717 -36.38 20.40 -24.86
N LEU A 718 -35.26 21.11 -24.75
CA LEU A 718 -35.17 22.31 -23.91
C LEU A 718 -36.12 23.43 -24.34
N ARG A 719 -36.34 23.59 -25.66
CA ARG A 719 -37.25 24.61 -26.19
C ARG A 719 -38.73 24.26 -26.02
N GLN A 720 -39.07 22.96 -25.99
CA GLN A 720 -40.46 22.48 -25.91
C GLN A 720 -40.91 22.20 -24.47
N ASP A 721 -40.08 21.50 -23.69
CA ASP A 721 -40.42 20.96 -22.36
C ASP A 721 -39.60 21.59 -21.23
N GLY A 722 -38.69 22.52 -21.56
CA GLY A 722 -37.74 23.10 -20.61
C GLY A 722 -36.77 22.06 -20.01
N ILE A 723 -36.13 22.43 -18.89
CA ILE A 723 -35.19 21.55 -18.17
C ILE A 723 -35.91 20.31 -17.63
N SER A 724 -37.19 20.44 -17.25
CA SER A 724 -37.99 19.30 -16.75
C SER A 724 -38.18 18.19 -17.81
N GLY A 725 -38.14 18.52 -19.11
CA GLY A 725 -38.23 17.54 -20.19
C GLY A 725 -37.01 16.63 -20.29
N LEU A 726 -35.83 17.12 -19.91
CA LEU A 726 -34.57 16.34 -19.86
C LEU A 726 -34.49 15.40 -18.65
N TYR A 727 -35.48 15.42 -17.75
CA TYR A 727 -35.56 14.56 -16.58
C TYR A 727 -36.87 13.76 -16.48
N GLY A 728 -37.66 13.71 -17.56
CA GLY A 728 -38.89 12.93 -17.64
C GLY A 728 -38.66 11.42 -17.50
N GLY A 729 -39.16 10.80 -16.43
CA GLY A 729 -38.97 9.38 -16.13
C GLY A 729 -37.76 9.07 -15.25
N LEU A 730 -37.16 10.07 -14.58
CA LEU A 730 -36.02 9.87 -13.69
C LEU A 730 -36.35 8.91 -12.55
N GLU A 731 -37.55 9.01 -11.96
CA GLU A 731 -37.99 8.17 -10.84
C GLU A 731 -37.96 6.67 -11.17
N SER A 732 -38.50 6.27 -12.32
CA SER A 732 -38.48 4.87 -12.78
C SER A 732 -37.07 4.40 -13.14
N SER A 733 -36.20 5.30 -13.59
CA SER A 733 -34.79 4.99 -13.86
C SER A 733 -33.96 4.82 -12.59
N ILE A 734 -34.20 5.64 -11.56
CA ILE A 734 -33.59 5.48 -10.23
C ILE A 734 -34.05 4.16 -9.61
N ALA A 735 -35.36 3.89 -9.62
CA ALA A 735 -35.91 2.62 -9.17
C ALA A 735 -35.29 1.45 -9.93
N GLY A 736 -35.16 1.55 -11.25
CA GLY A 736 -34.52 0.53 -12.09
C GLY A 736 -33.05 0.30 -11.77
N THR A 737 -32.31 1.36 -11.47
CA THR A 737 -30.88 1.29 -11.10
C THR A 737 -30.69 0.64 -9.73
N ALA A 738 -31.50 1.04 -8.74
CA ALA A 738 -31.48 0.45 -7.41
C ALA A 738 -31.89 -1.03 -7.42
N SER A 739 -32.98 -1.37 -8.10
CA SER A 739 -33.46 -2.75 -8.24
C SER A 739 -32.46 -3.63 -9.02
N MET A 740 -31.80 -3.10 -10.05
CA MET A 740 -30.79 -3.84 -10.81
C MET A 740 -29.57 -4.20 -9.97
N ASN A 741 -29.04 -3.23 -9.21
CA ASN A 741 -27.89 -3.49 -8.36
C ASN A 741 -28.25 -4.52 -7.27
N PHE A 742 -29.39 -4.36 -6.60
CA PHE A 742 -29.84 -5.29 -5.57
C PHE A 742 -30.08 -6.71 -6.11
N ALA A 743 -30.82 -6.84 -7.21
CA ALA A 743 -31.14 -8.14 -7.80
C ALA A 743 -29.90 -8.86 -8.33
N TYR A 744 -28.95 -8.13 -8.93
CA TYR A 744 -27.69 -8.72 -9.40
C TYR A 744 -26.87 -9.31 -8.26
N PHE A 745 -26.69 -8.59 -7.15
CA PHE A 745 -25.95 -9.09 -5.99
C PHE A 745 -26.63 -10.29 -5.35
N TYR A 746 -27.95 -10.20 -5.13
CA TYR A 746 -28.74 -11.28 -4.55
C TYR A 746 -28.65 -12.57 -5.38
N TRP A 747 -28.92 -12.48 -6.69
CA TRP A 747 -28.92 -13.66 -7.56
C TRP A 747 -27.53 -14.22 -7.84
N SER A 748 -26.50 -13.38 -7.85
CA SER A 748 -25.11 -13.85 -7.97
C SER A 748 -24.67 -14.61 -6.70
N ALA A 749 -25.02 -14.10 -5.51
CA ALA A 749 -24.75 -14.79 -4.25
C ALA A 749 -25.53 -16.12 -4.15
N ALA A 750 -26.80 -16.12 -4.53
CA ALA A 750 -27.62 -17.33 -4.57
C ALA A 750 -27.06 -18.38 -5.55
N ALA A 751 -26.65 -17.96 -6.75
CA ALA A 751 -26.06 -18.85 -7.75
C ALA A 751 -24.76 -19.51 -7.25
N ARG A 752 -23.90 -18.75 -6.55
CA ARG A 752 -22.68 -19.27 -5.94
C ARG A 752 -22.97 -20.25 -4.79
N SER A 753 -23.93 -19.93 -3.94
CA SER A 753 -24.33 -20.79 -2.83
C SER A 753 -24.87 -22.14 -3.32
N VAL A 754 -25.73 -22.13 -4.36
CA VAL A 754 -26.29 -23.35 -4.98
C VAL A 754 -25.19 -24.18 -5.64
N TYR A 755 -24.24 -23.53 -6.31
CA TYR A 755 -23.10 -24.21 -6.93
C TYR A 755 -22.18 -24.88 -5.91
N GLN A 756 -21.87 -24.19 -4.81
CA GLN A 756 -21.06 -24.74 -3.71
C GLN A 756 -21.73 -25.94 -3.03
N HIS A 757 -23.02 -25.84 -2.71
CA HIS A 757 -23.78 -26.95 -2.12
C HIS A 757 -23.91 -28.14 -3.09
N GLY A 758 -24.03 -27.87 -4.40
CA GLY A 758 -24.09 -28.91 -5.43
C GLY A 758 -22.77 -29.67 -5.61
N LEU A 759 -21.62 -28.98 -5.53
CA LEU A 759 -20.28 -29.59 -5.55
C LEU A 759 -20.07 -30.52 -4.35
N GLU A 760 -20.47 -30.06 -3.17
CA GLU A 760 -20.35 -30.82 -1.92
C GLU A 760 -21.26 -32.05 -1.89
N TYR A 761 -22.48 -31.94 -2.46
CA TYR A 761 -23.45 -33.04 -2.51
C TYR A 761 -23.12 -34.10 -3.58
N TYR A 762 -22.58 -33.72 -4.74
CA TYR A 762 -22.28 -34.66 -5.85
C TYR A 762 -20.81 -35.08 -5.98
N GLY A 763 -19.89 -34.48 -5.21
CA GLY A 763 -18.47 -34.83 -5.20
C GLY A 763 -17.77 -34.63 -6.55
N ILE A 764 -18.14 -33.60 -7.30
CA ILE A 764 -17.59 -33.28 -8.64
C ILE A 764 -16.35 -32.40 -8.47
N GLU A 765 -15.29 -32.66 -9.24
CA GLU A 765 -14.09 -31.80 -9.27
C GLU A 765 -14.42 -30.39 -9.82
N ASP A 766 -13.85 -29.36 -9.19
CA ASP A 766 -14.12 -27.96 -9.50
C ASP A 766 -13.67 -27.62 -10.94
N PHE A 767 -14.51 -26.89 -11.68
CA PHE A 767 -14.20 -26.48 -13.06
C PHE A 767 -13.11 -25.39 -13.08
N ASN A 768 -12.49 -25.18 -14.25
CA ASN A 768 -11.56 -24.06 -14.48
C ASN A 768 -12.11 -22.73 -13.92
N SER A 769 -11.35 -22.11 -12.99
CA SER A 769 -11.75 -20.93 -12.22
C SER A 769 -12.32 -19.79 -13.07
N ILE A 770 -11.75 -19.55 -14.27
CA ILE A 770 -12.20 -18.49 -15.18
C ILE A 770 -13.60 -18.79 -15.75
N ILE A 771 -13.84 -20.02 -16.22
CA ILE A 771 -15.12 -20.40 -16.86
C ILE A 771 -16.23 -20.43 -15.81
N LYS A 772 -15.91 -20.90 -14.59
CA LYS A 772 -16.81 -20.88 -13.43
C LYS A 772 -17.27 -19.47 -13.08
N GLU A 773 -16.35 -18.52 -12.93
CA GLU A 773 -16.70 -17.14 -12.58
C GLU A 773 -17.53 -16.44 -13.67
N PHE A 774 -17.21 -16.67 -14.94
CA PHE A 774 -18.03 -16.15 -16.05
C PHE A 774 -19.41 -16.81 -16.12
N GLY A 775 -19.49 -18.13 -15.90
CA GLY A 775 -20.76 -18.88 -15.90
C GLY A 775 -21.68 -18.43 -14.76
N LEU A 776 -21.16 -18.34 -13.54
CA LEU A 776 -21.91 -17.91 -12.37
C LEU A 776 -22.34 -16.44 -12.50
N GLY A 777 -21.48 -15.57 -13.03
CA GLY A 777 -21.82 -14.18 -13.33
C GLY A 777 -22.91 -14.04 -14.40
N ALA A 778 -22.90 -14.89 -15.43
CA ALA A 778 -23.92 -14.90 -16.48
C ALA A 778 -25.28 -15.40 -15.97
N VAL A 779 -25.28 -16.43 -15.11
CA VAL A 779 -26.51 -16.95 -14.47
C VAL A 779 -27.10 -15.90 -13.52
N GLY A 780 -26.29 -15.26 -12.67
CA GLY A 780 -26.73 -14.16 -11.80
C GLY A 780 -27.27 -12.97 -12.61
N GLY A 781 -26.59 -12.61 -13.70
CA GLY A 781 -27.04 -11.56 -14.62
C GLY A 781 -28.36 -11.89 -15.33
N ALA A 782 -28.57 -13.14 -15.75
CA ALA A 782 -29.80 -13.59 -16.38
C ALA A 782 -30.99 -13.60 -15.40
N LEU A 783 -30.78 -14.07 -14.17
CA LEU A 783 -31.81 -14.06 -13.13
C LEU A 783 -32.18 -12.64 -12.70
N ALA A 784 -31.21 -11.72 -12.64
CA ALA A 784 -31.48 -10.31 -12.37
C ALA A 784 -32.43 -9.68 -13.42
N GLN A 785 -32.34 -10.09 -14.70
CA GLN A 785 -33.23 -9.58 -15.74
C GLN A 785 -34.72 -9.88 -15.51
N LEU A 786 -35.05 -10.92 -14.72
CA LEU A 786 -36.44 -11.23 -14.37
C LEU A 786 -37.06 -10.10 -13.55
N CYS A 787 -36.29 -9.54 -12.61
CA CYS A 787 -36.73 -8.46 -11.72
C CYS A 787 -36.62 -7.09 -12.39
N THR A 788 -35.67 -6.90 -13.31
CA THR A 788 -35.31 -5.56 -13.81
C THR A 788 -35.94 -5.20 -15.15
N THR A 789 -36.36 -6.20 -15.94
CA THR A 789 -37.00 -5.94 -17.24
C THR A 789 -38.32 -5.16 -17.12
N PRO A 790 -39.23 -5.47 -16.16
CA PRO A 790 -40.45 -4.68 -15.94
C PRO A 790 -40.19 -3.19 -15.75
N ILE A 791 -39.23 -2.87 -14.88
CA ILE A 791 -38.88 -1.48 -14.56
C ILE A 791 -38.25 -0.80 -15.78
N ALA A 792 -37.42 -1.52 -16.53
CA ALA A 792 -36.81 -1.01 -17.76
C ALA A 792 -37.85 -0.69 -18.86
N VAL A 793 -38.92 -1.50 -18.99
CA VAL A 793 -40.03 -1.23 -19.92
C VAL A 793 -40.79 0.02 -19.50
N ILE A 794 -41.12 0.16 -18.22
CA ILE A 794 -41.81 1.35 -17.70
C ILE A 794 -40.98 2.61 -17.92
N ALA A 795 -39.69 2.56 -17.59
CA ALA A 795 -38.76 3.68 -17.80
C ALA A 795 -38.66 4.07 -19.28
N THR A 796 -38.55 3.09 -20.18
CA THR A 796 -38.47 3.37 -21.63
C THR A 796 -39.77 3.99 -22.16
N ARG A 797 -40.93 3.54 -21.68
CA ARG A 797 -42.22 4.17 -22.04
C ARG A 797 -42.32 5.61 -21.54
N GLN A 798 -41.85 5.90 -20.33
CA GLN A 798 -41.83 7.27 -19.81
C GLN A 798 -40.85 8.18 -20.58
N GLN A 799 -39.65 7.69 -20.92
CA GLN A 799 -38.63 8.48 -21.63
C GLN A 799 -39.04 8.83 -23.08
N THR A 800 -39.88 8.01 -23.69
CA THR A 800 -40.31 8.15 -25.10
C THR A 800 -41.64 8.89 -25.27
N ARG A 801 -42.27 9.35 -24.18
CA ARG A 801 -43.49 10.17 -24.24
C ARG A 801 -43.27 11.51 -24.93
N LYS A 802 -44.31 11.96 -25.65
CA LYS A 802 -44.33 13.25 -26.37
C LYS A 802 -44.76 14.39 -25.44
N ALA A 803 -44.29 15.59 -25.76
CA ALA A 803 -44.71 16.85 -25.13
C ALA A 803 -46.22 17.09 -25.41
N GLY A 804 -47.08 16.84 -24.41
CA GLY A 804 -48.54 16.99 -24.54
C GLY A 804 -49.36 15.95 -23.78
N ASP A 805 -48.81 14.76 -23.51
CA ASP A 805 -49.53 13.63 -22.90
C ASP A 805 -49.64 13.68 -21.34
N GLY A 806 -49.25 14.79 -20.70
CA GLY A 806 -49.20 14.93 -19.24
C GLY A 806 -48.08 14.11 -18.57
N LYS A 807 -47.60 14.57 -17.40
CA LYS A 807 -46.66 13.80 -16.57
C LYS A 807 -47.41 12.66 -15.90
N GLN A 808 -47.07 11.41 -16.22
CA GLN A 808 -47.68 10.24 -15.58
C GLN A 808 -46.72 9.57 -14.61
N SER A 809 -47.27 9.09 -13.51
CA SER A 809 -46.53 8.34 -12.50
C SER A 809 -46.07 6.98 -13.04
N MET A 810 -45.10 6.37 -12.36
CA MET A 810 -44.62 5.01 -12.70
C MET A 810 -45.77 3.99 -12.66
N TRP A 811 -46.69 4.14 -11.69
CA TRP A 811 -47.84 3.26 -11.50
C TRP A 811 -48.88 3.40 -12.61
N GLU A 812 -49.19 4.61 -13.04
CA GLU A 812 -50.09 4.84 -14.19
C GLU A 812 -49.53 4.24 -15.48
N THR A 813 -48.22 4.38 -15.71
CA THR A 813 -47.56 3.79 -16.89
C THR A 813 -47.57 2.25 -16.81
N MET A 814 -47.42 1.68 -15.61
CA MET A 814 -47.53 0.23 -15.41
C MET A 814 -48.96 -0.27 -15.71
N ILE A 815 -49.98 0.43 -15.21
CA ILE A 815 -51.39 0.11 -15.49
C ILE A 815 -51.66 0.22 -16.99
N GLU A 816 -51.16 1.27 -17.66
CA GLU A 816 -51.27 1.44 -19.13
C GLU A 816 -50.66 0.24 -19.91
N ILE A 817 -49.53 -0.31 -19.44
CA ILE A 817 -48.91 -1.50 -20.04
C ILE A 817 -49.79 -2.74 -19.82
N VAL A 818 -50.24 -2.95 -18.58
CA VAL A 818 -51.02 -4.12 -18.20
C VAL A 818 -52.42 -4.11 -18.85
N SER A 819 -53.00 -2.94 -19.09
CA SER A 819 -54.28 -2.76 -19.78
C SER A 819 -54.17 -2.82 -21.31
N SER A 820 -52.96 -2.94 -21.87
CA SER A 820 -52.76 -3.13 -23.32
C SER A 820 -52.97 -4.58 -23.75
N GLU A 821 -53.04 -4.85 -25.05
CA GLU A 821 -53.33 -6.18 -25.63
C GLU A 821 -52.40 -7.31 -25.14
N ASP A 822 -51.19 -6.99 -24.66
CA ASP A 822 -50.23 -7.98 -24.13
C ASP A 822 -50.44 -8.35 -22.66
N GLY A 823 -51.35 -7.66 -21.96
CA GLY A 823 -51.57 -7.86 -20.53
C GLY A 823 -50.30 -7.66 -19.69
N TRP A 824 -50.17 -8.46 -18.62
CA TRP A 824 -49.00 -8.46 -17.73
C TRP A 824 -47.70 -8.86 -18.43
N THR A 825 -47.76 -9.62 -19.53
CA THR A 825 -46.56 -10.03 -20.28
C THR A 825 -45.90 -8.87 -21.02
N GLY A 826 -46.63 -7.77 -21.23
CA GLY A 826 -46.11 -6.53 -21.80
C GLY A 826 -44.93 -5.94 -21.01
N LEU A 827 -44.84 -6.21 -19.70
CA LEU A 827 -43.75 -5.75 -18.84
C LEU A 827 -42.41 -6.45 -19.12
N TRP A 828 -42.40 -7.63 -19.75
CA TRP A 828 -41.16 -8.35 -20.11
C TRP A 828 -40.77 -8.20 -21.58
N ARG A 829 -41.32 -7.20 -22.29
CA ARG A 829 -40.91 -6.92 -23.66
C ARG A 829 -39.41 -6.60 -23.73
N GLY A 830 -38.73 -7.30 -24.64
CA GLY A 830 -37.27 -7.23 -24.80
C GLY A 830 -36.47 -8.16 -23.88
N PHE A 831 -37.10 -9.00 -23.05
CA PHE A 831 -36.40 -9.94 -22.15
C PHE A 831 -35.43 -10.87 -22.89
N LYS A 832 -35.84 -11.45 -24.03
CA LYS A 832 -34.96 -12.31 -24.86
C LYS A 832 -33.71 -11.57 -25.32
N VAL A 833 -33.83 -10.29 -25.64
CA VAL A 833 -32.68 -9.44 -26.05
C VAL A 833 -31.80 -9.12 -24.84
N ASN A 834 -32.40 -8.84 -23.68
CA ASN A 834 -31.66 -8.62 -22.43
C ASN A 834 -30.81 -9.83 -22.03
N LEU A 835 -31.32 -11.05 -22.20
CA LEU A 835 -30.55 -12.28 -21.93
C LEU A 835 -29.33 -12.42 -22.84
N ILE A 836 -29.48 -12.12 -24.14
CA ILE A 836 -28.34 -12.12 -25.07
C ILE A 836 -27.33 -11.02 -24.67
N LEU A 837 -27.80 -9.86 -24.24
CA LEU A 837 -26.95 -8.74 -23.82
C LEU A 837 -26.17 -9.00 -22.52
N VAL A 838 -26.47 -10.06 -21.76
CA VAL A 838 -25.67 -10.50 -20.60
C VAL A 838 -24.23 -10.88 -21.02
N ILE A 839 -24.00 -11.19 -22.30
CA ILE A 839 -22.66 -11.49 -22.84
C ILE A 839 -21.76 -10.25 -22.99
N ASN A 840 -22.30 -9.03 -22.94
CA ASN A 840 -21.56 -7.79 -23.23
C ASN A 840 -20.30 -7.59 -22.35
N PRO A 841 -20.30 -7.89 -21.03
CA PRO A 841 -19.08 -7.87 -20.21
C PRO A 841 -18.03 -8.89 -20.66
N MET A 842 -18.44 -10.06 -21.15
CA MET A 842 -17.52 -11.09 -21.67
C MET A 842 -16.83 -10.61 -22.96
N ILE A 843 -17.58 -9.98 -23.87
CA ILE A 843 -17.02 -9.36 -25.09
C ILE A 843 -16.04 -8.25 -24.71
N THR A 844 -16.39 -7.39 -23.74
CA THR A 844 -15.53 -6.29 -23.28
C THR A 844 -14.19 -6.82 -22.75
N TYR A 845 -14.22 -7.89 -21.95
CA TYR A 845 -13.01 -8.52 -21.42
C TYR A 845 -12.19 -9.21 -22.52
N GLY A 846 -12.82 -9.94 -23.42
CA GLY A 846 -12.16 -10.59 -24.56
C GLY A 846 -11.48 -9.57 -25.49
N VAL A 847 -12.15 -8.47 -25.78
CA VAL A 847 -11.58 -7.37 -26.58
C VAL A 847 -10.45 -6.67 -25.83
N TYR A 848 -10.57 -6.48 -24.52
CA TYR A 848 -9.49 -5.91 -23.71
C TYR A 848 -8.23 -6.79 -23.74
N GLN A 849 -8.39 -8.11 -23.55
CA GLN A 849 -7.30 -9.09 -23.66
C GLN A 849 -6.66 -9.07 -25.05
N TRP A 850 -7.47 -9.03 -26.11
CA TRP A 850 -7.00 -8.96 -27.49
C TRP A 850 -6.25 -7.65 -27.79
N LEU A 851 -6.79 -6.50 -27.38
CA LEU A 851 -6.14 -5.20 -27.54
C LEU A 851 -4.82 -5.12 -26.78
N ARG A 852 -4.79 -5.66 -25.55
CA ARG A 852 -3.58 -5.72 -24.72
C ARG A 852 -2.51 -6.62 -25.35
N GLY A 853 -2.89 -7.80 -25.84
CA GLY A 853 -1.99 -8.72 -26.54
C GLY A 853 -1.46 -8.15 -27.86
N GLY A 854 -2.31 -7.47 -28.62
CA GLY A 854 -1.94 -6.79 -29.87
C GLY A 854 -0.96 -5.63 -29.66
N LEU A 855 -1.12 -4.84 -28.59
CA LEU A 855 -0.21 -3.74 -28.25
C LEU A 855 1.20 -4.24 -27.89
N VAL A 856 1.29 -5.37 -27.19
CA VAL A 856 2.56 -6.03 -26.87
C VAL A 856 3.19 -6.67 -28.12
N GLY A 857 2.38 -7.22 -29.02
CA GLY A 857 2.83 -7.78 -30.31
C GLY A 857 3.30 -6.71 -31.31
N LEU A 858 2.60 -5.58 -31.40
CA LEU A 858 2.99 -4.43 -32.21
C LEU A 858 4.32 -3.83 -31.73
N LYS A 859 4.57 -3.79 -30.42
CA LYS A 859 5.86 -3.33 -29.88
C LYS A 859 7.06 -4.22 -30.29
N LYS A 860 6.81 -5.48 -30.65
CA LYS A 860 7.81 -6.41 -31.21
C LYS A 860 8.08 -6.22 -32.71
N GLN A 861 7.13 -5.64 -33.46
CA GLN A 861 7.27 -5.35 -34.90
C GLN A 861 7.61 -3.87 -35.19
N VAL A 862 7.35 -2.97 -34.25
CA VAL A 862 7.51 -1.51 -34.38
C VAL A 862 8.90 -1.06 -33.86
N GLY A 863 9.95 -1.83 -34.15
CA GLY A 863 11.32 -1.30 -34.17
C GLY A 863 11.66 -0.54 -35.46
N SER A 864 10.81 -0.65 -36.48
CA SER A 864 11.08 -0.14 -37.84
C SER A 864 10.23 1.06 -38.26
N ILE A 865 9.19 1.44 -37.49
CA ILE A 865 8.26 2.54 -37.83
C ILE A 865 8.60 3.85 -37.09
N ASP A 866 9.44 3.81 -36.04
CA ASP A 866 10.00 5.03 -35.42
C ASP A 866 10.86 5.84 -36.42
N ALA A 867 11.40 5.19 -37.45
CA ALA A 867 12.07 5.85 -38.58
C ALA A 867 11.11 6.52 -39.58
N PHE A 868 9.83 6.10 -39.63
CA PHE A 868 8.82 6.64 -40.55
C PHE A 868 8.04 7.79 -39.91
N CYS A 869 7.76 7.72 -38.60
CA CYS A 869 7.10 8.80 -37.85
C CYS A 869 8.00 10.02 -37.63
N SER A 870 9.34 9.83 -37.60
CA SER A 870 10.31 10.93 -37.50
C SER A 870 10.47 11.73 -38.80
N TYR A 871 9.97 11.23 -39.93
CA TYR A 871 10.03 11.92 -41.23
C TYR A 871 8.83 12.85 -41.49
N LEU A 872 7.74 12.73 -40.73
CA LEU A 872 6.46 13.42 -41.00
C LEU A 872 6.16 14.63 -40.10
N SER A 873 7.04 15.02 -39.18
CA SER A 873 6.84 16.23 -38.34
C SER A 873 8.17 16.90 -37.95
N PRO A 874 8.69 17.85 -38.75
CA PRO A 874 9.83 18.65 -38.36
C PRO A 874 9.33 19.84 -37.53
N SER A 875 9.75 19.90 -36.26
CA SER A 875 9.59 21.00 -35.30
C SER A 875 8.59 20.76 -34.16
N THR A 876 8.98 19.90 -33.22
CA THR A 876 8.67 20.07 -31.79
C THR A 876 9.60 19.17 -30.95
N LYS A 877 10.20 19.74 -29.91
CA LYS A 877 11.14 19.05 -29.00
C LYS A 877 10.46 17.84 -28.32
N PRO A 878 11.13 16.69 -28.15
CA PRO A 878 10.52 15.51 -27.54
C PRO A 878 10.64 15.59 -26.01
N SER A 879 9.77 16.38 -25.39
CA SER A 879 9.55 16.35 -23.94
C SER A 879 8.15 15.81 -23.67
N THR A 880 8.03 14.48 -23.75
CA THR A 880 7.05 13.63 -23.03
C THR A 880 7.24 12.20 -23.56
N GLY A 881 8.01 11.39 -22.84
CA GLY A 881 7.95 9.95 -23.01
C GLY A 881 6.52 9.51 -22.72
N LEU A 882 5.80 9.07 -23.75
CA LEU A 882 4.44 8.58 -23.67
C LEU A 882 4.45 7.20 -22.97
N THR A 883 4.56 7.21 -21.65
CA THR A 883 4.72 6.00 -20.84
C THR A 883 3.39 5.24 -20.75
N VAL A 884 3.47 3.91 -20.91
CA VAL A 884 2.38 2.92 -20.94
C VAL A 884 1.38 3.02 -19.76
N SER A 885 1.75 3.70 -18.66
CA SER A 885 0.89 3.82 -17.47
C SER A 885 -0.39 4.64 -17.71
N ASN A 886 -0.39 5.61 -18.62
CA ASN A 886 -1.58 6.41 -18.94
C ASN A 886 -2.53 5.72 -19.94
N GLN A 887 -2.17 4.54 -20.46
CA GLN A 887 -2.95 3.86 -21.50
C GLN A 887 -3.94 2.81 -20.96
N ILE A 888 -3.83 2.40 -19.69
CA ILE A 888 -4.70 1.35 -19.11
C ILE A 888 -6.17 1.77 -19.04
N PRO A 889 -6.53 2.99 -18.56
CA PRO A 889 -7.92 3.45 -18.56
C PRO A 889 -8.48 3.64 -19.97
N VAL A 890 -7.64 4.11 -20.90
CA VAL A 890 -8.00 4.31 -22.31
C VAL A 890 -8.29 2.98 -23.01
N LEU A 891 -7.48 1.95 -22.74
CA LEU A 891 -7.68 0.61 -23.30
C LEU A 891 -8.97 -0.05 -22.78
N GLY A 892 -9.28 0.14 -21.50
CA GLY A 892 -10.54 -0.31 -20.90
C GLY A 892 -11.78 0.45 -21.42
N ALA A 893 -11.65 1.75 -21.68
CA ALA A 893 -12.70 2.54 -22.32
C ALA A 893 -12.91 2.10 -23.79
N LEU A 894 -11.81 1.87 -24.53
CA LEU A 894 -11.85 1.45 -25.93
C LEU A 894 -12.46 0.05 -26.09
N SER A 895 -12.12 -0.90 -25.20
CA SER A 895 -12.71 -2.24 -25.24
C SER A 895 -14.22 -2.21 -24.99
N LYS A 896 -14.69 -1.36 -24.07
CA LYS A 896 -16.11 -1.15 -23.78
C LYS A 896 -16.83 -0.49 -24.96
N VAL A 897 -16.18 0.46 -25.64
CA VAL A 897 -16.72 1.09 -26.86
C VAL A 897 -16.86 0.06 -27.97
N LEU A 898 -15.84 -0.76 -28.23
CA LEU A 898 -15.87 -1.80 -29.26
C LEU A 898 -16.94 -2.87 -28.98
N ALA A 899 -17.05 -3.33 -27.73
CA ALA A 899 -18.11 -4.24 -27.31
C ALA A 899 -19.51 -3.61 -27.46
N THR A 900 -19.63 -2.32 -27.14
CA THR A 900 -20.88 -1.57 -27.31
C THR A 900 -21.25 -1.43 -28.79
N ILE A 901 -20.30 -1.14 -29.68
CA ILE A 901 -20.53 -1.09 -31.13
C ILE A 901 -21.05 -2.44 -31.62
N ALA A 902 -20.39 -3.54 -31.24
CA ALA A 902 -20.80 -4.88 -31.64
C ALA A 902 -22.22 -5.25 -31.16
N THR A 903 -22.61 -4.80 -29.95
CA THR A 903 -23.92 -5.10 -29.37
C THR A 903 -24.99 -4.04 -29.67
N HIS A 904 -24.62 -2.91 -30.28
CA HIS A 904 -25.49 -1.76 -30.47
C HIS A 904 -26.78 -2.05 -31.27
N PRO A 905 -26.75 -2.85 -32.36
CA PRO A 905 -27.99 -3.21 -33.08
C PRO A 905 -29.03 -3.89 -32.17
N LEU A 906 -28.58 -4.75 -31.25
CA LEU A 906 -29.45 -5.40 -30.27
C LEU A 906 -29.96 -4.41 -29.22
N ILE A 907 -29.15 -3.41 -28.85
CA ILE A 907 -29.56 -2.34 -27.92
C ILE A 907 -30.67 -1.47 -28.56
N VAL A 908 -30.54 -1.11 -29.84
CA VAL A 908 -31.59 -0.39 -30.57
C VAL A 908 -32.86 -1.24 -30.66
N ALA A 909 -32.72 -2.52 -31.04
CA ALA A 909 -33.86 -3.43 -31.11
C ALA A 909 -34.57 -3.61 -29.76
N LYS A 910 -33.82 -3.70 -28.66
CA LYS A 910 -34.37 -3.68 -27.30
C LYS A 910 -35.19 -2.42 -27.05
N THR A 911 -34.62 -1.24 -27.26
CA THR A 911 -35.32 0.02 -26.95
C THR A 911 -36.60 0.20 -27.77
N MET A 912 -36.60 -0.27 -29.02
CA MET A 912 -37.77 -0.23 -29.90
C MET A 912 -38.85 -1.26 -29.54
N LEU A 913 -38.48 -2.41 -28.96
CA LEU A 913 -39.42 -3.38 -28.41
C LEU A 913 -40.09 -2.87 -27.12
N GLN A 914 -39.37 -2.04 -26.36
CA GLN A 914 -39.82 -1.51 -25.07
C GLN A 914 -40.64 -0.22 -25.21
N SER A 915 -40.48 0.51 -26.31
CA SER A 915 -41.27 1.71 -26.61
C SER A 915 -42.65 1.40 -27.21
N LYS A 916 -43.49 2.42 -27.33
CA LYS A 916 -44.69 2.35 -28.17
C LYS A 916 -44.30 2.09 -29.64
N PRO A 917 -45.12 1.38 -30.42
CA PRO A 917 -44.83 1.14 -31.82
C PRO A 917 -44.79 2.46 -32.61
N PRO A 918 -43.94 2.54 -33.63
CA PRO A 918 -43.85 3.74 -34.45
C PRO A 918 -45.19 3.99 -35.18
N PRO A 919 -45.58 5.25 -35.42
CA PRO A 919 -46.89 5.60 -35.99
C PRO A 919 -47.17 4.94 -37.33
N GLN A 920 -46.12 4.60 -38.10
CA GLN A 920 -46.20 3.88 -39.37
C GLN A 920 -46.78 2.47 -39.25
N ARG A 921 -46.74 1.86 -38.07
CA ARG A 921 -47.32 0.53 -37.81
C ARG A 921 -48.75 0.57 -37.26
N ARG A 922 -49.40 1.74 -37.24
CA ARG A 922 -50.81 1.90 -36.80
C ARG A 922 -51.11 1.19 -35.47
N GLY A 923 -50.21 1.29 -34.50
CA GLY A 923 -50.39 0.69 -33.17
C GLY A 923 -49.96 -0.77 -33.03
N VAL A 924 -49.54 -1.45 -34.11
CA VAL A 924 -49.09 -2.86 -34.04
C VAL A 924 -47.65 -2.94 -33.50
N ALA A 925 -47.48 -3.61 -32.38
CA ALA A 925 -46.18 -3.83 -31.74
C ALA A 925 -45.31 -4.87 -32.47
N PHE A 926 -44.00 -4.78 -32.28
CA PHE A 926 -43.05 -5.76 -32.81
C PHE A 926 -43.07 -7.04 -31.99
N ARG A 927 -43.09 -8.21 -32.66
CA ARG A 927 -43.11 -9.53 -32.01
C ARG A 927 -41.73 -10.00 -31.57
N GLY A 928 -40.67 -9.50 -32.22
CA GLY A 928 -39.30 -9.91 -31.93
C GLY A 928 -38.25 -8.94 -32.43
N PHE A 929 -37.02 -9.10 -31.96
CA PHE A 929 -35.91 -8.21 -32.31
C PHE A 929 -35.48 -8.36 -33.77
N THR A 930 -35.61 -9.55 -34.35
CA THR A 930 -35.33 -9.81 -35.77
C THR A 930 -36.25 -8.99 -36.68
N GLU A 931 -37.53 -8.91 -36.32
CA GLU A 931 -38.52 -8.08 -37.00
C GLU A 931 -38.16 -6.59 -36.94
N VAL A 932 -37.71 -6.12 -35.77
CA VAL A 932 -37.24 -4.73 -35.60
C VAL A 932 -36.01 -4.44 -36.46
N LEU A 933 -35.00 -5.32 -36.43
CA LEU A 933 -33.77 -5.14 -37.21
C LEU A 933 -34.06 -5.11 -38.71
N LEU A 934 -34.86 -6.06 -39.22
CA LEU A 934 -35.26 -6.09 -40.63
C LEU A 934 -36.09 -4.87 -41.02
N TYR A 935 -36.97 -4.41 -40.13
CA TYR A 935 -37.76 -3.20 -40.35
C TYR A 935 -36.86 -1.96 -40.49
N ILE A 936 -35.86 -1.79 -39.61
CA ILE A 936 -34.90 -0.68 -39.70
C ILE A 936 -34.09 -0.76 -41.00
N ILE A 937 -33.58 -1.94 -41.34
CA ILE A 937 -32.78 -2.15 -42.56
C ILE A 937 -33.61 -1.81 -43.81
N LYS A 938 -34.87 -2.25 -43.86
CA LYS A 938 -35.77 -2.04 -45.01
C LYS A 938 -36.23 -0.58 -45.16
N HIS A 939 -36.46 0.13 -44.05
CA HIS A 939 -37.05 1.47 -44.08
C HIS A 939 -36.04 2.62 -43.94
N GLU A 940 -34.94 2.42 -43.21
CA GLU A 940 -33.95 3.46 -42.93
C GLU A 940 -32.52 3.12 -43.46
N GLY A 941 -32.27 1.86 -43.81
CA GLY A 941 -30.95 1.36 -44.23
C GLY A 941 -30.08 0.85 -43.07
N ILE A 942 -28.98 0.18 -43.41
CA ILE A 942 -28.13 -0.54 -42.43
C ILE A 942 -27.41 0.38 -41.43
N LEU A 943 -27.01 1.58 -41.86
CA LEU A 943 -26.31 2.56 -41.02
C LEU A 943 -27.18 3.05 -39.85
N ARG A 944 -28.51 2.98 -40.00
CA ARG A 944 -29.46 3.44 -38.99
C ARG A 944 -29.64 2.47 -37.83
N LEU A 945 -29.08 1.26 -37.91
CA LEU A 945 -28.91 0.38 -36.76
C LEU A 945 -28.02 0.98 -35.66
N TYR A 946 -27.20 1.99 -35.99
CA TYR A 946 -26.28 2.66 -35.07
C TYR A 946 -26.80 4.01 -34.51
N LYS A 947 -28.10 4.28 -34.64
CA LYS A 947 -28.71 5.50 -34.07
C LYS A 947 -28.56 5.53 -32.54
N GLY A 948 -28.25 6.71 -32.00
CA GLY A 948 -28.01 6.92 -30.57
C GLY A 948 -26.66 6.39 -30.05
N LEU A 949 -25.75 5.93 -30.91
CA LEU A 949 -24.43 5.43 -30.51
C LEU A 949 -23.57 6.52 -29.83
N ILE A 950 -23.55 7.74 -30.38
CA ILE A 950 -22.74 8.85 -29.84
C ILE A 950 -23.15 9.20 -28.39
N PRO A 951 -24.43 9.51 -28.08
CA PRO A 951 -24.88 9.70 -26.69
C PRO A 951 -24.54 8.52 -25.77
N GLN A 952 -24.60 7.29 -26.29
CA GLN A 952 -24.32 6.09 -25.50
C GLN A 952 -22.84 5.93 -25.14
N ILE A 953 -21.92 6.24 -26.06
CA ILE A 953 -20.48 6.24 -25.80
C ILE A 953 -20.11 7.35 -24.81
N VAL A 954 -20.63 8.56 -25.03
CA VAL A 954 -20.39 9.72 -24.15
C VAL A 954 -20.90 9.44 -22.73
N LYS A 955 -22.12 8.91 -22.60
CA LYS A 955 -22.67 8.44 -21.32
C LYS A 955 -21.74 7.41 -20.67
N GLY A 956 -21.30 6.41 -21.42
CA GLY A 956 -20.45 5.33 -20.92
C GLY A 956 -19.13 5.82 -20.34
N PHE A 957 -18.55 6.87 -20.93
CA PHE A 957 -17.33 7.51 -20.47
C PHE A 957 -17.56 8.34 -19.20
N ILE A 958 -18.59 9.19 -19.19
CA ILE A 958 -18.91 10.06 -18.04
C ILE A 958 -19.28 9.23 -16.80
N VAL A 959 -20.14 8.21 -16.95
CA VAL A 959 -20.55 7.34 -15.83
C VAL A 959 -19.34 6.61 -15.25
N GLN A 960 -18.41 6.14 -16.09
CA GLN A 960 -17.22 5.45 -15.62
C GLN A 960 -16.29 6.40 -14.83
N GLY A 961 -16.13 7.65 -15.29
CA GLY A 961 -15.35 8.68 -14.59
C GLY A 961 -15.99 9.06 -13.25
N LEU A 962 -17.30 9.35 -13.24
CA LEU A 962 -18.03 9.74 -12.03
C LEU A 962 -18.06 8.62 -10.97
N MET A 963 -18.26 7.37 -11.38
CA MET A 963 -18.27 6.24 -10.46
C MET A 963 -16.90 6.01 -9.79
N MET A 964 -15.81 6.35 -10.49
CA MET A 964 -14.46 6.29 -9.94
C MET A 964 -14.22 7.43 -8.93
N MET A 965 -14.66 8.66 -9.24
CA MET A 965 -14.52 9.83 -8.36
C MET A 965 -15.40 9.77 -7.10
N LEU A 966 -16.64 9.29 -7.21
CA LEU A 966 -17.62 9.30 -6.11
C LEU A 966 -17.36 8.20 -5.08
N LYS A 967 -16.75 7.07 -5.48
CA LYS A 967 -16.48 5.94 -4.60
C LYS A 967 -15.48 6.29 -3.50
N GLU A 968 -14.42 7.03 -3.82
CA GLU A 968 -13.39 7.42 -2.86
C GLU A 968 -13.94 8.35 -1.77
N ARG A 969 -14.85 9.26 -2.14
CA ARG A 969 -15.47 10.23 -1.23
C ARG A 969 -16.60 9.63 -0.38
N LEU A 970 -17.44 8.75 -0.95
CA LEU A 970 -18.59 8.17 -0.25
C LEU A 970 -18.21 7.03 0.70
N VAL A 971 -17.20 6.22 0.38
CA VAL A 971 -16.65 5.24 1.32
C VAL A 971 -16.06 5.95 2.54
N PHE A 972 -15.39 7.09 2.33
CA PHE A 972 -14.91 7.95 3.42
C PHE A 972 -16.05 8.48 4.29
N SER A 973 -17.11 9.00 3.67
CA SER A 973 -18.25 9.60 4.40
C SER A 973 -19.11 8.55 5.13
N LEU A 974 -19.34 7.36 4.56
CA LEU A 974 -20.16 6.30 5.17
C LEU A 974 -19.42 5.54 6.29
N ILE A 975 -18.09 5.59 6.32
CA ILE A 975 -17.30 5.07 7.44
C ILE A 975 -17.31 6.05 8.63
N ILE A 976 -17.37 7.36 8.35
CA ILE A 976 -17.34 8.41 9.38
C ILE A 976 -18.74 8.73 9.94
N SER A 977 -19.79 8.69 9.13
CA SER A 977 -21.14 9.17 9.54
C SER A 977 -21.85 8.34 10.65
N PRO A 978 -21.68 7.02 10.78
CA PRO A 978 -22.31 6.27 11.88
C PRO A 978 -21.61 6.45 13.23
N LEU A 979 -20.34 6.88 13.23
CA LEU A 979 -19.60 7.21 14.46
C LEU A 979 -20.08 8.51 15.12
N PHE A 980 -20.91 9.30 14.43
CA PHE A 980 -21.51 10.54 14.95
C PHE A 980 -22.99 10.41 15.31
N PHE A 981 -23.64 9.25 15.06
CA PHE A 981 -25.09 9.07 15.23
C PHE A 981 -25.46 8.02 16.30
N ILE A 982 -24.49 7.49 17.03
CA ILE A 982 -24.71 6.61 18.19
C ILE A 982 -24.05 7.27 19.41
N ASP A 983 -24.49 8.48 19.71
CA ASP A 983 -24.49 9.06 21.07
C ASP A 983 -25.48 10.21 21.02
N GLY A 984 -26.71 9.95 21.48
CA GLY A 984 -27.83 10.85 21.31
C GLY A 984 -29.08 10.34 22.02
N ASP A 985 -28.93 9.92 23.27
CA ASP A 985 -30.01 9.91 24.24
C ASP A 985 -29.43 10.43 25.56
N ASP A 986 -29.10 11.73 25.59
CA ASP A 986 -29.24 12.55 26.78
C ASP A 986 -29.10 14.04 26.43
N GLN A 987 -29.71 14.83 27.30
CA GLN A 987 -30.37 16.08 27.00
C GLN A 987 -29.44 17.30 27.17
N ASP A 988 -28.74 17.73 26.12
CA ASP A 988 -28.20 19.11 26.05
C ASP A 988 -27.97 19.57 24.59
N ARG A 989 -28.74 20.60 24.19
CA ARG A 989 -28.71 21.17 22.84
C ARG A 989 -27.49 22.09 22.68
N ASN A 990 -26.57 21.71 21.79
CA ASN A 990 -25.43 22.53 21.37
C ASN A 990 -25.86 23.58 20.31
N PRO A 991 -25.68 24.90 20.54
CA PRO A 991 -26.07 25.97 19.63
C PRO A 991 -25.30 26.04 18.29
N TYR A 992 -24.34 25.14 18.06
CA TYR A 992 -23.61 25.04 16.78
C TYR A 992 -24.39 24.35 15.65
N VAL A 993 -25.47 23.61 15.97
CA VAL A 993 -26.26 22.88 14.96
C VAL A 993 -27.16 23.82 14.14
N ASP A 994 -27.65 24.92 14.74
CA ASP A 994 -28.51 25.89 14.04
C ASP A 994 -27.73 26.76 13.03
N ALA A 995 -26.42 26.96 13.24
CA ALA A 995 -25.59 27.75 12.33
C ALA A 995 -25.31 27.05 10.99
N ILE A 996 -25.32 25.71 10.96
CA ILE A 996 -25.04 24.93 9.75
C ILE A 996 -26.31 24.80 8.89
N PHE A 997 -27.49 24.69 9.50
CA PHE A 997 -28.77 24.61 8.77
C PHE A 997 -29.32 25.98 8.30
N ALA A 998 -28.84 27.10 8.86
CA ALA A 998 -29.22 28.45 8.42
C ALA A 998 -28.56 28.91 7.10
N SER A 999 -27.58 28.17 6.58
CA SER A 999 -26.78 28.59 5.41
C SER A 999 -27.27 28.10 4.04
N SER A 1000 -28.41 27.41 3.99
CA SER A 1000 -28.95 26.83 2.75
C SER A 1000 -30.41 27.16 2.48
N THR A 1001 -30.75 28.45 2.43
CA THR A 1001 -31.98 28.95 1.81
C THR A 1001 -31.63 30.02 0.76
N PRO A 1002 -32.09 29.89 -0.51
CA PRO A 1002 -31.87 30.91 -1.52
C PRO A 1002 -32.84 32.09 -1.29
N PHE A 1003 -32.27 33.28 -1.04
CA PHE A 1003 -33.00 34.55 -1.01
C PHE A 1003 -33.56 34.91 -2.40
N LEU A 1004 -34.88 35.07 -2.50
CA LEU A 1004 -35.58 35.80 -3.56
C LEU A 1004 -35.57 37.31 -3.24
N PRO A 1005 -35.50 38.22 -4.22
CA PRO A 1005 -35.56 39.65 -3.96
C PRO A 1005 -37.03 40.09 -3.82
N GLN A 1006 -37.39 40.66 -2.67
CA GLN A 1006 -38.63 41.41 -2.51
C GLN A 1006 -38.33 42.90 -2.52
N THR A 1007 -39.05 43.59 -3.39
CA THR A 1007 -39.16 45.04 -3.55
C THR A 1007 -39.89 45.67 -2.35
N ASP A 1008 -39.37 46.80 -1.90
CA ASP A 1008 -39.98 47.67 -0.89
C ASP A 1008 -41.41 48.10 -1.25
N SER A 1009 -42.33 48.06 -0.28
CA SER A 1009 -43.34 49.10 -0.13
C SER A 1009 -43.83 49.17 1.32
N GLN A 1010 -44.08 50.41 1.72
CA GLN A 1010 -44.35 50.93 3.04
C GLN A 1010 -45.69 50.44 3.64
N GLY A 1011 -45.72 50.35 4.97
CA GLY A 1011 -46.64 51.19 5.74
C GLY A 1011 -47.95 50.61 6.27
N ILE A 1012 -48.06 50.76 7.60
CA ILE A 1012 -49.23 51.20 8.37
C ILE A 1012 -50.10 50.10 9.01
N THR A 1013 -50.10 50.21 10.35
CA THR A 1013 -50.95 49.63 11.43
C THR A 1013 -50.77 48.18 11.80
#